data_AF-A0A8J4TYA7-F1
#
_entry.id   AF-A0A8J4TYA7-F1
#
_cell.length_a   1.000
_cell.length_b   1.000
_cell.length_c   1.000
_cell.angle_alpha   90.00
_cell.angle_beta   90.00
_cell.angle_gamma   90.00
#
_symmetry.space_group_name_H-M   'P 1'
#
loop_
_entity.id
_entity.type
_entity.pdbx_description
1 polymer ?
#
loop_
_entity_poly.entity_id
_entity_poly.type
_entity_poly.pdbx_seq_one_letter_code
_entity_poly.pdbx_strand_id
1 'polypeptide(L)'
;MALWIQAQQLQGDALHQMQALYGQHFPIEVRHYLAQWIETQPWDAIDVEKQQEDFKAKRLLESLIQELQRRAEHQMGEDGFLLKIKLGHYATQLKNTYEACPMELVRCIKHILYTEQRLVQEASNVSSPGGGATDATPQKYQQINQMFEELRALTQETESDLRKLQHSQEYFIIQYQESLRIQAQLSSLSSLAPAERVQRETSLQSRKATLEAWITREANTLQKYRQDLAEKHQRTLALLRKQQTVIVDDELIQWKRRQQLAGNGGPSEGSLDVLQSWCEKLADMVWQNRQQLRRVDHLTQQLPIPGPTEELLKELNATITDIISALVTSTFIIEKQPPQVLKTQTKFATTVRLLVGGKLNVHMNPPQVKATIINEQQAKALLKNESTRNDSSGEILNNNCVMEYHQTTGTLSAHFRNMSLKRIKRSDRRGAESVTEEKFTVLFESQFSVGGNELMFHVKTLSLPVVVIVHGSQDNNATATVLWDNAFSEPGRVPFVVPDKVSWPQLCEALNMKYKSEVQSERGLTEENLVFLAQKAFSSSSNNPEDYRSMTMTWSQFNRESLPGRNFTFWQWFDGVIELMKKHLKAHWNDGAILGFLNKQQAQDMLLSKPNGTFLLRFSDSEIGGITIAWVAENPNKAGERMVWNLMPFTTKDFSIRSLADRISDLNHLLFLYPSQPKDEVFSRYCTPPNSKAVGDGYVKPEIKQVVKVEFASSNPEQSPGNPTFMDSSPTITQPGSFTIYPT
;
A
#
# COMPACT_ATOMS: atom_id res chain seq x y z
N MET A 1 9.17 -32.24 17.37
CA MET A 1 9.38 -31.39 16.19
C MET A 1 10.03 -30.12 16.71
N ALA A 2 11.12 -29.61 16.11
CA ALA A 2 11.74 -28.39 16.59
C ALA A 2 10.73 -27.24 16.56
N LEU A 3 10.70 -26.39 17.58
CA LEU A 3 9.81 -25.22 17.69
C LEU A 3 9.92 -24.37 16.42
N TRP A 4 11.14 -24.25 15.87
CA TRP A 4 11.40 -23.52 14.64
C TRP A 4 10.58 -23.99 13.43
N ILE A 5 10.38 -25.30 13.27
CA ILE A 5 9.61 -25.85 12.14
C ILE A 5 8.14 -25.42 12.24
N GLN A 6 7.61 -25.31 13.46
CA GLN A 6 6.26 -24.83 13.70
C GLN A 6 6.17 -23.30 13.50
N ALA A 7 7.17 -22.55 13.96
CA ALA A 7 7.26 -21.11 13.75
C ALA A 7 7.31 -20.74 12.25
N GLN A 8 7.98 -21.54 11.42
CA GLN A 8 8.02 -21.35 9.96
C GLN A 8 6.66 -21.48 9.27
N GLN A 9 5.67 -22.07 9.93
CA GLN A 9 4.31 -22.24 9.41
C GLN A 9 3.37 -21.07 9.78
N LEU A 10 3.83 -20.13 10.61
CA LEU A 10 3.05 -18.94 10.97
C LEU A 10 2.74 -18.10 9.71
N GLN A 11 1.57 -17.47 9.71
CA GLN A 11 1.10 -16.59 8.63
C GLN A 11 0.56 -15.26 9.21
N GLY A 12 0.30 -14.29 8.35
CA GLY A 12 -0.32 -13.01 8.75
C GLY A 12 0.48 -12.25 9.80
N ASP A 13 -0.20 -11.66 10.78
CA ASP A 13 0.42 -10.84 11.83
C ASP A 13 1.38 -11.64 12.72
N ALA A 14 1.11 -12.94 12.95
CA ALA A 14 1.98 -13.80 13.72
C ALA A 14 3.34 -14.00 13.04
N LEU A 15 3.35 -14.10 11.70
CA LEU A 15 4.60 -14.18 10.94
C LEU A 15 5.37 -12.86 10.99
N HIS A 16 4.70 -11.71 10.89
CA HIS A 16 5.35 -10.40 10.98
C HIS A 16 5.94 -10.16 12.38
N GLN A 17 5.22 -10.52 13.44
CA GLN A 17 5.73 -10.47 14.81
C GLN A 17 6.93 -11.38 14.99
N MET A 18 6.90 -12.60 14.45
CA MET A 18 8.05 -13.52 14.47
C MET A 18 9.25 -12.92 13.72
N GLN A 19 9.06 -12.33 12.54
CA GLN A 19 10.14 -11.70 11.76
C GLN A 19 10.78 -10.51 12.50
N ALA A 20 9.98 -9.72 13.23
CA ALA A 20 10.45 -8.58 13.99
C ALA A 20 11.38 -8.97 15.17
N LEU A 21 11.40 -10.23 15.59
CA LEU A 21 12.29 -10.73 16.65
C LEU A 21 13.76 -10.78 16.22
N TYR A 22 14.03 -10.83 14.92
CA TYR A 22 15.39 -10.99 14.39
C TYR A 22 15.91 -9.71 13.76
N GLY A 23 17.20 -9.48 13.95
CA GLY A 23 17.86 -8.27 13.48
C GLY A 23 19.36 -8.36 13.69
N GLN A 24 20.03 -7.22 13.84
CA GLN A 24 21.47 -7.21 14.10
C GLN A 24 21.84 -7.78 15.46
N HIS A 25 20.93 -7.72 16.44
CA HIS A 25 21.10 -8.30 17.77
C HIS A 25 21.13 -9.83 17.71
N PHE A 26 20.24 -10.45 16.93
CA PHE A 26 20.23 -11.89 16.72
C PHE A 26 19.77 -12.23 15.29
N PRO A 27 20.68 -12.65 14.39
CA PRO A 27 20.34 -12.93 13.00
C PRO A 27 19.42 -14.15 12.85
N ILE A 28 18.40 -14.05 12.00
CA ILE A 28 17.44 -15.14 11.74
C ILE A 28 18.13 -16.37 11.15
N GLU A 29 19.22 -16.18 10.40
CA GLU A 29 20.02 -17.27 9.86
C GLU A 29 20.67 -18.11 10.97
N VAL A 30 21.12 -17.48 12.05
CA VAL A 30 21.65 -18.18 13.22
C VAL A 30 20.54 -19.02 13.87
N ARG A 31 19.35 -18.44 14.05
CA ARG A 31 18.16 -19.15 14.54
C ARG A 31 17.80 -20.35 13.65
N HIS A 32 17.87 -20.19 12.33
CA HIS A 32 17.52 -21.21 11.36
C HIS A 32 18.52 -22.38 11.32
N TYR A 33 19.81 -22.09 11.17
CA TYR A 33 20.83 -23.13 10.99
C TYR A 33 21.23 -23.84 12.30
N LEU A 34 21.00 -23.19 13.44
CA LEU A 34 21.26 -23.77 14.77
C LEU A 34 20.00 -24.08 15.57
N ALA A 35 18.83 -24.14 14.93
CA ALA A 35 17.55 -24.29 15.61
C ALA A 35 17.54 -25.39 16.68
N GLN A 36 17.96 -26.60 16.29
CA GLN A 36 18.00 -27.76 17.18
C GLN A 36 19.00 -27.59 18.33
N TRP A 37 20.16 -26.98 18.07
CA TRP A 37 21.16 -26.74 19.11
C TRP A 37 20.66 -25.70 20.11
N ILE A 38 20.11 -24.59 19.64
CA ILE A 38 19.59 -23.51 20.48
C ILE A 38 18.47 -24.03 21.37
N GLU A 39 17.50 -24.77 20.82
CA GLU A 39 16.36 -25.28 21.58
C GLU A 39 16.73 -26.33 22.64
N THR A 40 17.92 -26.93 22.57
CA THR A 40 18.38 -27.95 23.54
C THR A 40 19.23 -27.38 24.68
N GLN A 41 19.60 -26.10 24.62
CA GLN A 41 20.40 -25.49 25.69
C GLN A 41 19.52 -25.09 26.88
N PRO A 42 20.07 -25.14 28.12
CA PRO A 42 19.31 -24.86 29.34
C PRO A 42 19.23 -23.34 29.60
N TRP A 43 18.65 -22.57 28.68
CA TRP A 43 18.50 -21.11 28.83
C TRP A 43 17.69 -20.72 30.07
N ASP A 44 16.65 -21.50 30.40
CA ASP A 44 15.78 -21.25 31.55
C ASP A 44 16.42 -21.55 32.90
N ALA A 45 17.49 -22.36 32.92
CA ALA A 45 18.24 -22.67 34.13
C ALA A 45 19.21 -21.56 34.56
N ILE A 46 19.32 -20.49 33.76
CA ILE A 46 20.08 -19.28 34.09
C ILE A 46 19.13 -18.20 34.59
N ASP A 47 19.33 -17.80 35.84
CA ASP A 47 18.66 -16.69 36.49
C ASP A 47 19.39 -15.39 36.14
N VAL A 48 18.75 -14.64 35.25
CA VAL A 48 19.27 -13.42 34.63
C VAL A 48 19.40 -12.27 35.64
N GLU A 49 18.72 -12.35 36.78
CA GLU A 49 18.78 -11.36 37.87
C GLU A 49 19.95 -11.64 38.85
N LYS A 50 20.61 -12.80 38.74
CA LYS A 50 21.73 -13.20 39.59
C LYS A 50 23.07 -13.07 38.84
N GLN A 51 23.80 -12.01 39.15
CA GLN A 51 25.12 -11.72 38.57
C GLN A 51 26.17 -12.83 38.77
N GLN A 52 25.97 -13.73 39.75
CA GLN A 52 26.84 -14.89 40.01
C GLN A 52 26.77 -15.98 38.92
N GLU A 53 25.79 -15.94 38.02
CA GLU A 53 25.62 -16.93 36.96
C GLU A 53 26.24 -16.52 35.60
N ASP A 54 26.94 -15.38 35.55
CA ASP A 54 27.54 -14.82 34.33
C ASP A 54 28.51 -15.80 33.64
N PHE A 55 29.24 -16.61 34.43
CA PHE A 55 30.10 -17.66 33.90
C PHE A 55 29.33 -18.72 33.08
N LYS A 56 28.10 -19.06 33.48
CA LYS A 56 27.25 -20.00 32.71
C LYS A 56 26.82 -19.39 31.38
N ALA A 57 26.46 -18.09 31.38
CA ALA A 57 26.10 -17.35 30.18
C ALA A 57 27.30 -17.22 29.22
N LYS A 58 28.49 -16.92 29.75
CA LYS A 58 29.73 -16.88 28.97
C LYS A 58 30.04 -18.22 28.31
N ARG A 59 29.88 -19.34 29.02
CA ARG A 59 30.07 -20.69 28.46
C ARG A 59 29.08 -21.00 27.33
N LEU A 60 27.82 -20.56 27.44
CA LEU A 60 26.83 -20.73 26.38
C LEU A 60 27.16 -19.88 25.14
N LEU A 61 27.63 -18.65 25.33
CA LEU A 61 28.12 -17.80 24.24
C LEU A 61 29.30 -18.46 23.51
N GLU A 62 30.31 -18.95 24.24
CA GLU A 62 31.46 -19.64 23.67
C GLU A 62 31.02 -20.91 22.89
N SER A 63 30.09 -21.68 23.46
CA SER A 63 29.56 -22.89 22.81
C SER A 63 28.75 -22.57 21.54
N LEU A 64 27.97 -21.48 21.55
CA LEU A 64 27.22 -21.01 20.38
C LEU A 64 28.16 -20.60 19.24
N ILE A 65 29.22 -19.85 19.56
CA ILE A 65 30.24 -19.43 18.59
C ILE A 65 30.94 -20.66 17.99
N GLN A 66 31.32 -21.62 18.83
CA GLN A 66 31.98 -22.84 18.40
C GLN A 66 31.08 -23.67 17.47
N GLU A 67 29.78 -23.78 17.80
CA GLU A 67 28.83 -24.52 16.98
C GLU A 67 28.56 -23.82 15.63
N LEU A 68 28.53 -22.48 15.59
CA LEU A 68 28.48 -21.71 14.33
C LEU A 68 29.71 -21.96 13.45
N GLN A 69 30.91 -21.93 14.05
CA GLN A 69 32.16 -22.20 13.34
C GLN A 69 32.19 -23.63 12.80
N ARG A 70 31.79 -24.61 13.62
CA ARG A 70 31.67 -26.01 13.22
C ARG A 70 30.72 -26.15 12.03
N ARG A 71 29.53 -25.54 12.07
CA ARG A 71 28.56 -25.57 10.97
C ARG A 71 29.09 -24.90 9.70
N ALA A 72 29.86 -23.83 9.82
CA ALA A 72 30.51 -23.15 8.69
C ALA A 72 31.56 -24.04 8.03
N GLU A 73 32.37 -24.75 8.82
CA GLU A 73 33.41 -25.67 8.32
C GLU A 73 32.85 -26.88 7.59
N HIS A 74 31.65 -27.34 7.96
CA HIS A 74 30.97 -28.46 7.32
C HIS A 74 30.31 -28.10 5.96
N GLN A 75 30.27 -26.82 5.58
CA GLN A 75 29.77 -26.42 4.26
C GLN A 75 30.84 -26.66 3.19
N MET A 76 30.50 -27.46 2.18
CA MET A 76 31.35 -27.84 1.04
C MET A 76 30.61 -27.56 -0.29
N GLY A 77 31.34 -27.30 -1.38
CA GLY A 77 30.77 -27.03 -2.71
C GLY A 77 30.48 -25.55 -3.00
N GLU A 78 30.14 -25.24 -4.26
CA GLU A 78 29.86 -23.85 -4.73
C GLU A 78 28.66 -23.21 -4.00
N ASP A 79 27.61 -23.98 -3.72
CA ASP A 79 26.42 -23.50 -2.99
C ASP A 79 26.68 -23.28 -1.49
N GLY A 80 27.63 -24.01 -0.90
CA GLY A 80 28.00 -23.92 0.53
C GLY A 80 28.97 -22.78 0.86
N PHE A 81 29.65 -22.22 -0.16
CA PHE A 81 30.68 -21.19 0.03
C PHE A 81 30.12 -19.91 0.66
N LEU A 82 28.99 -19.41 0.15
CA LEU A 82 28.36 -18.20 0.68
C LEU A 82 27.87 -18.39 2.11
N LEU A 83 27.30 -19.57 2.40
CA LEU A 83 26.80 -19.90 3.74
C LEU A 83 27.96 -19.99 4.75
N LYS A 84 29.10 -20.57 4.36
CA LYS A 84 30.32 -20.60 5.18
C LYS A 84 30.78 -19.21 5.59
N ILE A 85 30.86 -18.27 4.65
CA ILE A 85 31.26 -16.88 4.92
C ILE A 85 30.26 -16.22 5.88
N LYS A 86 28.96 -16.37 5.63
CA LYS A 86 27.91 -15.79 6.47
C LYS A 86 27.94 -16.32 7.91
N LEU A 87 28.02 -17.65 8.09
CA LEU A 87 28.09 -18.25 9.42
C LEU A 87 29.35 -17.82 10.19
N GLY A 88 30.50 -17.72 9.51
CA GLY A 88 31.73 -17.19 10.10
C GLY A 88 31.62 -15.71 10.50
N HIS A 89 30.94 -14.90 9.68
CA HIS A 89 30.65 -13.50 10.01
C HIS A 89 29.74 -13.41 11.24
N TYR A 90 28.66 -14.19 11.31
CA TYR A 90 27.75 -14.19 12.47
C TYR A 90 28.44 -14.64 13.76
N ALA A 91 29.34 -15.64 13.69
CA ALA A 91 30.13 -16.05 14.84
C ALA A 91 30.97 -14.88 15.41
N THR A 92 31.57 -14.08 14.52
CA THR A 92 32.35 -12.89 14.90
C THR A 92 31.45 -11.76 15.43
N GLN A 93 30.31 -11.52 14.78
CA GLN A 93 29.33 -10.51 15.18
C GLN A 93 28.76 -10.80 16.57
N LEU A 94 28.29 -12.02 16.82
CA LEU A 94 27.72 -12.39 18.13
C LEU A 94 28.77 -12.34 19.23
N LYS A 95 30.02 -12.73 18.93
CA LYS A 95 31.14 -12.56 19.86
C LYS A 95 31.30 -11.09 20.25
N ASN A 96 31.47 -10.21 19.26
CA ASN A 96 31.67 -8.77 19.52
C ASN A 96 30.48 -8.12 20.25
N THR A 97 29.26 -8.59 19.99
CA THR A 97 28.04 -8.03 20.57
C THR A 97 27.85 -8.43 22.02
N TYR A 98 28.16 -9.69 22.38
CA TYR A 98 27.79 -10.27 23.66
C TYR A 98 28.98 -10.62 24.57
N GLU A 99 30.23 -10.55 24.11
CA GLU A 99 31.42 -10.88 24.92
C GLU A 99 31.57 -9.97 26.15
N ALA A 100 31.17 -8.69 26.04
CA ALA A 100 31.18 -7.74 27.14
C ALA A 100 30.04 -7.96 28.16
N CYS A 101 28.92 -8.55 27.73
CA CYS A 101 27.78 -8.85 28.60
C CYS A 101 27.04 -10.12 28.12
N PRO A 102 27.53 -11.33 28.47
CA PRO A 102 26.95 -12.59 28.00
C PRO A 102 25.52 -12.83 28.48
N MET A 103 25.11 -12.21 29.59
CA MET A 103 23.74 -12.25 30.08
C MET A 103 22.71 -11.65 29.11
N GLU A 104 23.11 -10.66 28.30
CA GLU A 104 22.21 -10.10 27.26
C GLU A 104 21.90 -11.11 26.16
N LEU A 105 22.82 -12.04 25.85
CA LEU A 105 22.55 -13.13 24.92
C LEU A 105 21.46 -14.05 25.49
N VAL A 106 21.57 -14.40 26.77
CA VAL A 106 20.58 -15.26 27.45
C VAL A 106 19.21 -14.58 27.49
N ARG A 107 19.15 -13.28 27.82
CA ARG A 107 17.91 -12.48 27.75
C ARG A 107 17.29 -12.52 26.36
N CYS A 108 18.12 -12.26 25.34
CA CYS A 108 17.71 -12.22 23.94
C CYS A 108 17.12 -13.57 23.50
N ILE A 109 17.84 -14.67 23.71
CA ILE A 109 17.38 -16.00 23.27
C ILE A 109 16.15 -16.46 24.05
N LYS A 110 16.07 -16.22 25.37
CA LYS A 110 14.87 -16.52 26.16
C LYS A 110 13.66 -15.76 25.63
N HIS A 111 13.81 -14.47 25.33
CA HIS A 111 12.74 -13.66 24.77
C HIS A 111 12.26 -14.17 23.41
N ILE A 112 13.20 -14.53 22.53
CA ILE A 112 12.91 -15.09 21.20
C ILE A 112 12.14 -16.41 21.35
N LEU A 113 12.67 -17.38 22.10
CA LEU A 113 12.05 -18.70 22.25
C LEU A 113 10.67 -18.62 22.92
N TYR A 114 10.53 -17.78 23.95
CA TYR A 114 9.24 -17.54 24.61
C TYR A 114 8.21 -16.96 23.63
N THR A 115 8.60 -15.96 22.85
CA THR A 115 7.69 -15.28 21.92
C THR A 115 7.31 -16.19 20.76
N GLU A 116 8.27 -16.94 20.19
CA GLU A 116 8.00 -17.99 19.19
C GLU A 116 7.00 -19.03 19.73
N GLN A 117 7.22 -19.52 20.94
CA GLN A 117 6.33 -20.52 21.56
C GLN A 117 4.92 -19.96 21.78
N ARG A 118 4.81 -18.71 22.24
CA ARG A 118 3.52 -18.03 22.40
C ARG A 118 2.79 -17.90 21.06
N LEU A 119 3.46 -17.42 20.02
CA LEU A 119 2.87 -17.23 18.69
C LEU A 119 2.41 -18.55 18.07
N VAL A 120 3.20 -19.63 18.23
CA VAL A 120 2.83 -20.97 17.76
C VAL A 120 1.63 -21.52 18.53
N GLN A 121 1.55 -21.30 19.85
CA GLN A 121 0.40 -21.70 20.66
C GLN A 121 -0.87 -20.91 20.30
N GLU A 122 -0.75 -19.59 20.12
CA GLU A 122 -1.84 -18.73 19.67
C GLU A 122 -2.37 -19.17 18.30
N ALA A 123 -1.48 -19.44 17.34
CA ALA A 123 -1.86 -19.93 16.01
C ALA A 123 -2.50 -21.34 16.05
N SER A 124 -2.10 -22.20 16.99
CA SER A 124 -2.67 -23.54 17.15
C SER A 124 -4.07 -23.52 17.80
N ASN A 125 -4.31 -22.55 18.70
CA ASN A 125 -5.56 -22.41 19.46
C ASN A 125 -6.69 -21.70 18.69
N VAL A 126 -6.41 -21.09 17.52
CA VAL A 126 -7.41 -20.41 16.67
C VAL A 126 -8.30 -21.41 15.87
N SER A 127 -8.19 -22.71 16.12
CA SER A 127 -9.09 -23.75 15.60
C SER A 127 -10.48 -23.81 16.29
N SER A 128 -11.03 -22.65 16.70
CA SER A 128 -12.43 -22.50 17.13
C SER A 128 -13.03 -21.19 16.60
N PRO A 129 -14.27 -21.20 16.06
CA PRO A 129 -14.79 -20.11 15.24
C PRO A 129 -15.36 -18.99 16.11
N GLY A 130 -14.70 -17.83 16.13
CA GLY A 130 -15.25 -16.66 16.79
C GLY A 130 -14.43 -15.39 16.57
N GLY A 131 -14.88 -14.55 15.63
CA GLY A 131 -14.71 -13.09 15.68
C GLY A 131 -13.38 -12.51 15.18
N GLY A 132 -13.32 -12.23 13.87
CA GLY A 132 -12.29 -11.40 13.25
C GLY A 132 -12.28 -11.60 11.74
N ALA A 133 -12.76 -10.62 10.98
CA ALA A 133 -12.92 -10.69 9.52
C ALA A 133 -11.60 -10.61 8.74
N THR A 134 -10.62 -11.44 9.09
CA THR A 134 -9.32 -11.51 8.43
C THR A 134 -8.89 -12.97 8.29
N ASP A 135 -9.60 -13.76 7.47
CA ASP A 135 -9.02 -14.91 6.74
C ASP A 135 -9.94 -15.52 5.66
N ALA A 136 -10.68 -14.68 4.91
CA ALA A 136 -11.44 -15.13 3.74
C ALA A 136 -10.60 -15.24 2.45
N THR A 137 -9.42 -14.62 2.45
CA THR A 137 -8.54 -14.49 1.27
C THR A 137 -7.99 -15.84 0.75
N PRO A 138 -7.57 -16.80 1.62
CA PRO A 138 -7.08 -18.10 1.16
C PRO A 138 -8.16 -18.95 0.50
N GLN A 139 -9.39 -18.92 1.04
CA GLN A 139 -10.52 -19.68 0.49
C GLN A 139 -10.94 -19.15 -0.87
N LYS A 140 -11.05 -17.83 -1.03
CA LYS A 140 -11.34 -17.20 -2.34
C LYS A 140 -10.26 -17.51 -3.37
N TYR A 141 -8.98 -17.46 -2.98
CA TYR A 141 -7.86 -17.81 -3.86
C TYR A 141 -7.99 -19.26 -4.37
N GLN A 142 -8.36 -20.20 -3.50
CA GLN A 142 -8.59 -21.59 -3.89
C GLN A 142 -9.78 -21.74 -4.84
N GLN A 143 -10.91 -21.09 -4.55
CA GLN A 143 -12.10 -21.12 -5.42
C GLN A 143 -11.80 -20.59 -6.83
N ILE A 144 -11.06 -19.48 -6.94
CA ILE A 144 -10.64 -18.90 -8.22
C ILE A 144 -9.80 -19.91 -9.01
N ASN A 145 -8.85 -20.60 -8.36
CA ASN A 145 -8.01 -21.59 -9.04
C ASN A 145 -8.76 -22.87 -9.43
N GLN A 146 -9.71 -23.34 -8.62
CA GLN A 146 -10.58 -24.46 -8.98
C GLN A 146 -11.40 -24.15 -10.23
N MET A 147 -11.97 -22.94 -10.32
CA MET A 147 -12.69 -22.51 -11.53
C MET A 147 -11.78 -22.46 -12.76
N PHE A 148 -10.50 -22.10 -12.61
CA PHE A 148 -9.54 -22.18 -13.72
C PHE A 148 -9.25 -23.62 -14.16
N GLU A 149 -9.22 -24.58 -13.23
CA GLU A 149 -9.05 -26.00 -13.57
C GLU A 149 -10.26 -26.55 -14.34
N GLU A 150 -11.47 -26.21 -13.91
CA GLU A 150 -12.71 -26.55 -14.61
C GLU A 150 -12.73 -25.95 -16.02
N LEU A 151 -12.48 -24.65 -16.14
CA LEU A 151 -12.40 -23.95 -17.41
C LEU A 151 -11.35 -24.59 -18.34
N ARG A 152 -10.20 -25.01 -17.79
CA ARG A 152 -9.13 -25.69 -18.55
C ARG A 152 -9.63 -27.03 -19.10
N ALA A 153 -10.31 -27.83 -18.28
CA ALA A 153 -10.88 -29.09 -18.73
C ALA A 153 -11.90 -28.89 -19.86
N LEU A 154 -12.81 -27.93 -19.71
CA LEU A 154 -13.81 -27.60 -20.74
C LEU A 154 -13.17 -27.13 -22.05
N THR A 155 -12.13 -26.29 -21.97
CA THR A 155 -11.41 -25.78 -23.16
C THR A 155 -10.63 -26.89 -23.88
N GLN A 156 -10.13 -27.89 -23.14
CA GLN A 156 -9.48 -29.07 -23.72
C GLN A 156 -10.50 -30.01 -24.38
N GLU A 157 -11.68 -30.16 -23.78
CA GLU A 157 -12.77 -30.94 -24.35
C GLU A 157 -13.24 -30.36 -25.69
N THR A 158 -13.48 -29.05 -25.75
CA THR A 158 -13.87 -28.38 -27.00
C THR A 158 -12.80 -28.48 -28.07
N GLU A 159 -11.51 -28.39 -27.71
CA GLU A 159 -10.40 -28.63 -28.65
C GLU A 159 -10.38 -30.07 -29.19
N SER A 160 -10.65 -31.07 -28.33
CA SER A 160 -10.73 -32.46 -28.76
C SER A 160 -11.89 -32.66 -29.74
N ASP A 161 -13.04 -32.07 -29.49
CA ASP A 161 -14.22 -32.22 -30.34
C ASP A 161 -14.06 -31.45 -31.65
N LEU A 162 -13.41 -30.28 -31.63
CA LEU A 162 -13.00 -29.56 -32.82
C LEU A 162 -12.10 -30.40 -33.73
N ARG A 163 -11.10 -31.09 -33.16
CA ARG A 163 -10.23 -31.99 -33.95
C ARG A 163 -11.00 -33.16 -34.56
N LYS A 164 -11.94 -33.76 -33.82
CA LYS A 164 -12.82 -34.83 -34.34
C LYS A 164 -13.72 -34.32 -35.46
N LEU A 165 -14.32 -33.13 -35.29
CA LEU A 165 -15.15 -32.47 -36.30
C LEU A 165 -14.34 -32.21 -37.58
N GLN A 166 -13.14 -31.65 -37.43
CA GLN A 166 -12.23 -31.40 -38.55
C GLN A 166 -11.93 -32.68 -39.33
N HIS A 167 -11.52 -33.75 -38.64
CA HIS A 167 -11.20 -35.03 -39.29
C HIS A 167 -12.42 -35.64 -40.00
N SER A 168 -13.60 -35.58 -39.36
CA SER A 168 -14.85 -36.09 -39.94
C SER A 168 -15.24 -35.28 -41.18
N GLN A 169 -15.07 -33.96 -41.16
CA GLN A 169 -15.34 -33.08 -42.29
C GLN A 169 -14.36 -33.32 -43.45
N GLU A 170 -13.07 -33.49 -43.17
CA GLU A 170 -12.07 -33.81 -44.19
C GLU A 170 -12.39 -35.15 -44.87
N TYR A 171 -12.76 -36.17 -44.09
CA TYR A 171 -13.18 -37.47 -44.62
C TYR A 171 -14.47 -37.36 -45.45
N PHE A 172 -15.45 -36.58 -44.97
CA PHE A 172 -16.68 -36.30 -45.72
C PHE A 172 -16.38 -35.66 -47.08
N ILE A 173 -15.49 -34.67 -47.14
CA ILE A 173 -15.11 -34.00 -48.40
C ILE A 173 -14.51 -35.01 -49.39
N ILE A 174 -13.65 -35.92 -48.92
CA ILE A 174 -13.06 -36.97 -49.76
C ILE A 174 -14.15 -37.90 -50.32
N GLN A 175 -15.07 -38.37 -49.47
CA GLN A 175 -16.17 -39.24 -49.91
C GLN A 175 -17.13 -38.51 -50.87
N TYR A 176 -17.38 -37.22 -50.64
CA TYR A 176 -18.19 -36.39 -51.54
C TYR A 176 -17.53 -36.25 -52.91
N GLN A 177 -16.21 -36.03 -52.97
CA GLN A 177 -15.45 -36.00 -54.22
C GLN A 177 -15.49 -37.35 -54.96
N GLU A 178 -15.40 -38.47 -54.24
CA GLU A 178 -15.55 -39.80 -54.82
C GLU A 178 -16.97 -40.01 -55.41
N SER A 179 -18.01 -39.47 -54.77
CA SER A 179 -19.37 -39.48 -55.31
C SER A 179 -19.46 -38.76 -56.66
N LEU A 180 -18.87 -37.57 -56.74
CA LEU A 180 -18.79 -36.81 -57.99
C LEU A 180 -18.00 -37.56 -59.06
N ARG A 181 -16.93 -38.26 -58.68
CA ARG A 181 -16.14 -39.09 -59.60
C ARG A 181 -16.94 -40.26 -60.16
N ILE A 182 -17.70 -40.96 -59.32
CA ILE A 182 -18.60 -42.04 -59.75
C ILE A 182 -19.69 -41.50 -60.67
N GLN A 183 -20.23 -40.30 -60.37
CA GLN A 183 -21.22 -39.65 -61.22
C GLN A 183 -20.65 -39.26 -62.59
N ALA A 184 -19.42 -38.76 -62.65
CA ALA A 184 -18.72 -38.52 -63.91
C ALA A 184 -18.48 -39.83 -64.69
N GLN A 185 -18.08 -40.90 -64.01
CA GLN A 185 -17.92 -42.22 -64.64
C GLN A 185 -19.24 -42.71 -65.25
N LEU A 186 -20.36 -42.60 -64.53
CA LEU A 186 -21.70 -42.94 -65.04
C LEU A 186 -22.04 -42.15 -66.31
N SER A 187 -21.72 -40.85 -66.36
CA SER A 187 -21.95 -40.04 -67.56
C SER A 187 -21.11 -40.45 -68.77
N SER A 188 -19.92 -41.03 -68.54
CA SER A 188 -18.98 -41.47 -69.59
C SER A 188 -19.23 -42.88 -70.15
N LEU A 189 -20.16 -43.64 -69.53
CA LEU A 189 -20.50 -45.02 -69.93
C LEU A 189 -21.13 -45.12 -71.34
N SER A 190 -21.51 -44.00 -71.95
CA SER A 190 -22.06 -43.94 -73.31
C SER A 190 -21.12 -44.47 -74.40
N SER A 191 -19.82 -44.56 -74.12
CA SER A 191 -18.75 -44.97 -75.04
C SER A 191 -18.43 -46.47 -75.05
N LEU A 192 -19.08 -47.29 -74.20
CA LEU A 192 -18.79 -48.72 -74.04
C LEU A 192 -19.78 -49.65 -74.76
N ALA A 193 -19.37 -50.90 -75.00
CA ALA A 193 -20.20 -51.94 -75.61
C ALA A 193 -21.43 -52.32 -74.74
N PRO A 194 -22.58 -52.73 -75.32
CA PRO A 194 -23.86 -52.84 -74.60
C PRO A 194 -23.86 -53.78 -73.40
N ALA A 195 -23.23 -54.95 -73.52
CA ALA A 195 -23.21 -55.96 -72.45
C ALA A 195 -22.35 -55.53 -71.24
N GLU A 196 -21.17 -54.97 -71.50
CA GLU A 196 -20.27 -54.45 -70.45
C GLU A 196 -20.84 -53.19 -69.79
N ARG A 197 -21.57 -52.37 -70.56
CA ARG A 197 -22.22 -51.15 -70.08
C ARG A 197 -23.26 -51.44 -69.01
N VAL A 198 -24.19 -52.37 -69.25
CA VAL A 198 -25.26 -52.70 -68.30
C VAL A 198 -24.70 -53.21 -66.96
N GLN A 199 -23.65 -54.05 -67.01
CA GLN A 199 -23.04 -54.60 -65.80
C GLN A 199 -22.28 -53.53 -65.00
N ARG A 200 -21.48 -52.67 -65.66
CA ARG A 200 -20.77 -51.55 -65.00
C ARG A 200 -21.72 -50.49 -64.48
N GLU A 201 -22.78 -50.18 -65.22
CA GLU A 201 -23.80 -49.21 -64.83
C GLU A 201 -24.51 -49.63 -63.53
N THR A 202 -24.95 -50.88 -63.46
CA THR A 202 -25.61 -51.44 -62.27
C THR A 202 -24.70 -51.38 -61.03
N SER A 203 -23.42 -51.76 -61.18
CA SER A 203 -22.44 -51.71 -60.10
C SER A 203 -22.16 -50.28 -59.62
N LEU A 204 -21.98 -49.34 -60.55
CA LEU A 204 -21.71 -47.93 -60.24
C LEU A 204 -22.94 -47.25 -59.61
N GLN A 205 -24.15 -47.55 -60.05
CA GLN A 205 -25.40 -47.06 -59.46
C GLN A 205 -25.58 -47.57 -58.02
N SER A 206 -25.32 -48.85 -57.76
CA SER A 206 -25.38 -49.40 -56.40
C SER A 206 -24.35 -48.75 -55.47
N ARG A 207 -23.11 -48.53 -55.95
CA ARG A 207 -22.05 -47.86 -55.19
C ARG A 207 -22.39 -46.39 -54.93
N LYS A 208 -22.94 -45.70 -55.93
CA LYS A 208 -23.44 -44.32 -55.81
C LYS A 208 -24.54 -44.21 -54.75
N ALA A 209 -25.57 -45.05 -54.80
CA ALA A 209 -26.68 -45.02 -53.85
C ALA A 209 -26.21 -45.26 -52.40
N THR A 210 -25.27 -46.19 -52.21
CA THR A 210 -24.66 -46.46 -50.89
C THR A 210 -23.90 -45.24 -50.36
N LEU A 211 -23.12 -44.59 -51.24
CA LEU A 211 -22.33 -43.42 -50.90
C LEU A 211 -23.20 -42.18 -50.64
N GLU A 212 -24.27 -41.96 -51.43
CA GLU A 212 -25.23 -40.87 -51.23
C GLU A 212 -26.01 -41.00 -49.91
N ALA A 213 -26.40 -42.23 -49.54
CA ALA A 213 -27.01 -42.50 -48.24
C ALA A 213 -26.04 -42.22 -47.09
N TRP A 214 -24.76 -42.59 -47.26
CA TRP A 214 -23.71 -42.27 -46.30
C TRP A 214 -23.47 -40.76 -46.19
N ILE A 215 -23.35 -40.04 -47.31
CA ILE A 215 -23.16 -38.57 -47.36
C ILE A 215 -24.31 -37.87 -46.65
N THR A 216 -25.56 -38.26 -46.91
CA THR A 216 -26.72 -37.62 -46.26
C THR A 216 -26.72 -37.85 -44.75
N ARG A 217 -26.40 -39.07 -44.30
CA ARG A 217 -26.26 -39.39 -42.88
C ARG A 217 -25.13 -38.59 -42.24
N GLU A 218 -23.97 -38.56 -42.88
CA GLU A 218 -22.77 -37.92 -42.34
C GLU A 218 -22.89 -36.40 -42.32
N ALA A 219 -23.58 -35.79 -43.28
CA ALA A 219 -23.90 -34.37 -43.25
C ALA A 219 -24.71 -33.99 -42.00
N ASN A 220 -25.71 -34.82 -41.62
CA ASN A 220 -26.47 -34.63 -40.39
C ASN A 220 -25.60 -34.83 -39.14
N THR A 221 -24.69 -35.83 -39.14
CA THR A 221 -23.72 -36.05 -38.06
C THR A 221 -22.81 -34.83 -37.87
N LEU A 222 -22.24 -34.29 -38.96
CA LEU A 222 -21.40 -33.09 -38.93
C LEU A 222 -22.16 -31.88 -38.40
N GLN A 223 -23.41 -31.70 -38.83
CA GLN A 223 -24.24 -30.61 -38.34
C GLN A 223 -24.49 -30.72 -36.83
N LYS A 224 -24.76 -31.94 -36.34
CA LYS A 224 -24.89 -32.20 -34.90
C LYS A 224 -23.60 -31.89 -34.15
N TYR A 225 -22.45 -32.35 -34.63
CA TYR A 225 -21.15 -32.04 -34.01
C TYR A 225 -20.87 -30.54 -33.96
N ARG A 226 -21.22 -29.79 -35.02
CA ARG A 226 -21.11 -28.33 -35.04
C ARG A 226 -21.99 -27.68 -33.97
N GLN A 227 -23.23 -28.13 -33.83
CA GLN A 227 -24.16 -27.63 -32.81
C GLN A 227 -23.68 -27.95 -31.38
N ASP A 228 -23.35 -29.22 -31.11
CA ASP A 228 -22.88 -29.68 -29.80
C ASP A 228 -21.62 -28.89 -29.37
N LEU A 229 -20.68 -28.66 -30.30
CA LEU A 229 -19.47 -27.88 -30.04
C LEU A 229 -19.78 -26.41 -29.75
N ALA A 230 -20.71 -25.80 -30.47
CA ALA A 230 -21.13 -24.42 -30.24
C ALA A 230 -21.82 -24.26 -28.87
N GLU A 231 -22.68 -25.19 -28.47
CA GLU A 231 -23.30 -25.21 -27.14
C GLU A 231 -22.27 -25.36 -26.02
N LYS A 232 -21.25 -26.22 -26.21
CA LYS A 232 -20.13 -26.33 -25.26
C LYS A 232 -19.34 -25.03 -25.14
N HIS A 233 -19.04 -24.37 -26.27
CA HIS A 233 -18.41 -23.06 -26.24
C HIS A 233 -19.27 -22.02 -25.51
N GLN A 234 -20.59 -22.01 -25.72
CA GLN A 234 -21.50 -21.11 -25.01
C GLN A 234 -21.38 -21.25 -23.49
N ARG A 235 -21.35 -22.49 -22.98
CA ARG A 235 -21.16 -22.78 -21.55
C ARG A 235 -19.79 -22.32 -21.05
N THR A 236 -18.73 -22.62 -21.79
CA THR A 236 -17.36 -22.20 -21.44
C THR A 236 -17.22 -20.67 -21.40
N LEU A 237 -17.80 -19.96 -22.37
CA LEU A 237 -17.78 -18.49 -22.41
C LEU A 237 -18.56 -17.88 -21.25
N ALA A 238 -19.70 -18.46 -20.86
CA ALA A 238 -20.46 -18.00 -19.70
C ALA A 238 -19.67 -18.12 -18.40
N LEU A 239 -18.95 -19.24 -18.21
CA LEU A 239 -18.07 -19.44 -17.05
C LEU A 239 -16.84 -18.50 -17.11
N LEU A 240 -16.26 -18.29 -18.29
CA LEU A 240 -15.18 -17.31 -18.47
C LEU A 240 -15.62 -15.90 -18.10
N ARG A 241 -16.85 -15.50 -18.48
CA ARG A 241 -17.41 -14.20 -18.11
C ARG A 241 -17.60 -14.08 -16.60
N LYS A 242 -18.15 -15.12 -15.96
CA LYS A 242 -18.31 -15.15 -14.50
C LYS A 242 -16.96 -15.02 -13.78
N GLN A 243 -15.96 -15.76 -14.25
CA GLN A 243 -14.62 -15.73 -13.68
C GLN A 243 -13.92 -14.38 -13.90
N GLN A 244 -14.13 -13.76 -15.07
CA GLN A 244 -13.67 -12.40 -15.36
C GLN A 244 -14.28 -11.40 -14.38
N THR A 245 -15.58 -11.45 -14.11
CA THR A 245 -16.24 -10.54 -13.17
C THR A 245 -15.64 -10.66 -11.77
N VAL A 246 -15.42 -11.88 -11.26
CA VAL A 246 -14.77 -12.07 -9.94
C VAL A 246 -13.37 -11.43 -9.91
N ILE A 247 -12.55 -11.65 -10.94
CA ILE A 247 -11.17 -11.15 -10.94
C ILE A 247 -11.10 -9.63 -11.18
N VAL A 248 -11.89 -9.12 -12.13
CA VAL A 248 -11.80 -7.73 -12.61
C VAL A 248 -12.71 -6.79 -11.81
N ASP A 249 -13.93 -7.21 -11.51
CA ASP A 249 -14.95 -6.35 -10.88
C ASP A 249 -14.92 -6.45 -9.35
N ASP A 250 -14.41 -7.55 -8.77
CA ASP A 250 -14.23 -7.68 -7.32
C ASP A 250 -12.77 -7.48 -6.90
N GLU A 251 -11.87 -8.40 -7.28
CA GLU A 251 -10.51 -8.45 -6.71
C GLU A 251 -9.64 -7.27 -7.17
N LEU A 252 -9.68 -6.91 -8.46
CA LEU A 252 -8.95 -5.75 -8.97
C LEU A 252 -9.53 -4.43 -8.43
N ILE A 253 -10.85 -4.32 -8.26
CA ILE A 253 -11.47 -3.12 -7.65
C ILE A 253 -11.09 -3.00 -6.18
N GLN A 254 -11.08 -4.10 -5.43
CA GLN A 254 -10.60 -4.12 -4.04
C GLN A 254 -9.12 -3.72 -3.94
N TRP A 255 -8.26 -4.19 -4.85
CA TRP A 255 -6.87 -3.76 -4.92
C TRP A 255 -6.75 -2.25 -5.21
N LYS A 256 -7.51 -1.72 -6.18
CA LYS A 256 -7.55 -0.28 -6.48
C LYS A 256 -8.03 0.54 -5.27
N ARG A 257 -9.02 0.03 -4.52
CA ARG A 257 -9.50 0.66 -3.29
C ARG A 257 -8.43 0.68 -2.20
N ARG A 258 -7.68 -0.42 -2.02
CA ARG A 258 -6.53 -0.46 -1.11
C ARG A 258 -5.46 0.54 -1.52
N GLN A 259 -5.11 0.63 -2.81
CA GLN A 259 -4.16 1.63 -3.33
C GLN A 259 -4.63 3.06 -3.05
N GLN A 260 -5.93 3.33 -3.19
CA GLN A 260 -6.49 4.63 -2.85
C GLN A 260 -6.37 4.97 -1.36
N LEU A 261 -6.70 4.03 -0.48
CA LEU A 261 -6.59 4.22 0.97
C LEU A 261 -5.11 4.30 1.42
N ALA A 262 -4.20 3.59 0.76
CA ALA A 262 -2.76 3.72 0.97
C ALA A 262 -2.27 5.15 0.69
N GLY A 263 -2.91 5.90 -0.21
CA GLY A 263 -2.67 7.33 -0.41
C GLY A 263 -2.94 8.19 0.84
N ASN A 264 -3.79 7.73 1.74
CA ASN A 264 -4.04 8.34 3.06
C ASN A 264 -3.20 7.72 4.18
N GLY A 265 -2.26 6.83 3.87
CA GLY A 265 -1.49 6.10 4.87
C GLY A 265 -2.14 4.81 5.36
N GLY A 266 -3.09 4.26 4.61
CA GLY A 266 -3.67 2.95 4.87
C GLY A 266 -2.67 1.80 4.67
N PRO A 267 -3.10 0.56 4.97
CA PRO A 267 -2.31 -0.62 4.67
C PRO A 267 -1.89 -0.65 3.20
N SER A 268 -0.70 -1.20 2.93
CA SER A 268 -0.22 -1.35 1.55
C SER A 268 -1.22 -2.13 0.70
N GLU A 269 -1.36 -1.71 -0.55
CA GLU A 269 -2.18 -2.37 -1.57
C GLU A 269 -1.80 -3.83 -1.84
N GLY A 270 -0.56 -4.22 -1.51
CA GLY A 270 -0.01 -5.53 -1.78
C GLY A 270 0.44 -5.72 -3.23
N SER A 271 1.13 -6.83 -3.50
CA SER A 271 1.65 -7.11 -4.84
C SER A 271 0.55 -7.39 -5.87
N LEU A 272 0.75 -6.88 -7.09
CA LEU A 272 -0.08 -7.17 -8.26
C LEU A 272 0.17 -8.56 -8.85
N ASP A 273 1.19 -9.29 -8.41
CA ASP A 273 1.64 -10.51 -9.11
C ASP A 273 0.58 -11.62 -9.11
N VAL A 274 -0.19 -11.76 -8.03
CA VAL A 274 -1.31 -12.70 -7.97
C VAL A 274 -2.39 -12.32 -8.98
N LEU A 275 -2.81 -11.05 -9.00
CA LEU A 275 -3.80 -10.53 -9.94
C LEU A 275 -3.30 -10.65 -11.39
N GLN A 276 -2.01 -10.38 -11.63
CA GLN A 276 -1.40 -10.58 -12.95
C GLN A 276 -1.53 -12.04 -13.36
N SER A 277 -1.16 -12.99 -12.49
CA SER A 277 -1.24 -14.42 -12.80
C SER A 277 -2.66 -14.86 -13.18
N TRP A 278 -3.67 -14.33 -12.51
CA TRP A 278 -5.08 -14.61 -12.82
C TRP A 278 -5.53 -13.97 -14.13
N CYS A 279 -5.20 -12.70 -14.35
CA CYS A 279 -5.49 -11.99 -15.61
C CYS A 279 -4.80 -12.66 -16.80
N GLU A 280 -3.56 -13.11 -16.64
CA GLU A 280 -2.81 -13.84 -17.66
C GLU A 280 -3.42 -15.21 -17.97
N LYS A 281 -3.80 -15.99 -16.94
CA LYS A 281 -4.53 -17.25 -17.14
C LYS A 281 -5.84 -17.02 -17.87
N LEU A 282 -6.64 -16.02 -17.46
CA LEU A 282 -7.87 -15.64 -18.15
C LEU A 282 -7.61 -15.26 -19.61
N ALA A 283 -6.61 -14.42 -19.87
CA ALA A 283 -6.28 -13.98 -21.23
C ALA A 283 -5.91 -15.16 -22.12
N ASP A 284 -5.11 -16.10 -21.63
CA ASP A 284 -4.74 -17.31 -22.35
C ASP A 284 -5.97 -18.18 -22.67
N MET A 285 -6.84 -18.42 -21.69
CA MET A 285 -8.07 -19.19 -21.88
C MET A 285 -9.06 -18.56 -22.87
N VAL A 286 -9.25 -17.25 -22.77
CA VAL A 286 -10.09 -16.49 -23.70
C VAL A 286 -9.48 -16.54 -25.10
N TRP A 287 -8.16 -16.40 -25.22
CA TRP A 287 -7.47 -16.47 -26.51
C TRP A 287 -7.58 -17.84 -27.15
N GLN A 288 -7.38 -18.93 -26.39
CA GLN A 288 -7.52 -20.30 -26.88
C GLN A 288 -8.93 -20.58 -27.42
N ASN A 289 -9.97 -20.23 -26.67
CA ASN A 289 -11.36 -20.37 -27.12
C ASN A 289 -11.64 -19.53 -28.38
N ARG A 290 -11.02 -18.36 -28.52
CA ARG A 290 -11.14 -17.53 -29.72
C ARG A 290 -10.56 -18.21 -30.95
N GLN A 291 -9.37 -18.81 -30.81
CA GLN A 291 -8.73 -19.54 -31.90
C GLN A 291 -9.55 -20.79 -32.28
N GLN A 292 -10.15 -21.48 -31.31
CA GLN A 292 -11.07 -22.59 -31.58
C GLN A 292 -12.29 -22.12 -32.38
N LEU A 293 -12.97 -21.05 -31.96
CA LEU A 293 -14.13 -20.50 -32.68
C LEU A 293 -13.77 -20.05 -34.10
N ARG A 294 -12.60 -19.47 -34.32
CA ARG A 294 -12.09 -19.14 -35.66
C ARG A 294 -11.89 -20.35 -36.55
N ARG A 295 -11.36 -21.45 -35.99
CA ARG A 295 -11.23 -22.72 -36.72
C ARG A 295 -12.59 -23.31 -37.06
N VAL A 296 -13.58 -23.23 -36.16
CA VAL A 296 -14.95 -23.64 -36.44
C VAL A 296 -15.56 -22.81 -37.57
N ASP A 297 -15.37 -21.49 -37.55
CA ASP A 297 -15.84 -20.59 -38.61
C ASP A 297 -15.18 -20.95 -39.96
N HIS A 298 -13.87 -21.19 -39.97
CA HIS A 298 -13.15 -21.64 -41.17
C HIS A 298 -13.68 -22.97 -41.72
N LEU A 299 -13.91 -23.97 -40.86
CA LEU A 299 -14.51 -25.25 -41.25
C LEU A 299 -15.93 -25.07 -41.80
N THR A 300 -16.71 -24.17 -41.21
CA THR A 300 -18.08 -23.88 -41.65
C THR A 300 -18.09 -23.21 -43.03
N GLN A 301 -17.15 -22.31 -43.30
CA GLN A 301 -16.98 -21.68 -44.62
C GLN A 301 -16.48 -22.67 -45.69
N GLN A 302 -15.61 -23.62 -45.33
CA GLN A 302 -15.13 -24.65 -46.26
C GLN A 302 -16.22 -25.63 -46.70
N LEU A 303 -17.15 -25.96 -45.81
CA LEU A 303 -18.29 -26.83 -46.10
C LEU A 303 -19.58 -26.20 -45.52
N PRO A 304 -20.27 -25.36 -46.30
CA PRO A 304 -21.52 -24.74 -45.87
C PRO A 304 -22.63 -25.79 -45.78
N ILE A 305 -23.16 -26.00 -44.58
CA ILE A 305 -24.32 -26.86 -44.33
C ILE A 305 -25.38 -25.95 -43.71
N PRO A 306 -26.51 -25.68 -44.40
CA PRO A 306 -27.54 -24.77 -43.91
C PRO A 306 -28.06 -25.21 -42.53
N GLY A 307 -28.10 -24.30 -41.57
CA GLY A 307 -28.68 -24.55 -40.26
C GLY A 307 -28.38 -23.44 -39.22
N PRO A 308 -28.86 -23.60 -37.98
CA PRO A 308 -28.84 -22.54 -36.96
C PRO A 308 -27.44 -22.19 -36.43
N THR A 309 -26.43 -23.01 -36.74
CA THR A 309 -25.08 -22.87 -36.19
C THR A 309 -24.37 -21.57 -36.62
N GLU A 310 -24.70 -21.01 -37.79
CA GLU A 310 -24.09 -19.76 -38.26
C GLU A 310 -24.45 -18.56 -37.36
N GLU A 311 -25.70 -18.47 -36.91
CA GLU A 311 -26.14 -17.40 -36.01
C GLU A 311 -25.50 -17.53 -34.63
N LEU A 312 -25.47 -18.75 -34.09
CA LEU A 312 -24.85 -19.04 -32.81
C LEU A 312 -23.34 -18.75 -32.83
N LEU A 313 -22.63 -19.09 -33.91
CA LEU A 313 -21.20 -18.77 -34.04
C LEU A 313 -20.94 -17.26 -34.09
N LYS A 314 -21.82 -16.47 -34.72
CA LYS A 314 -21.71 -15.00 -34.71
C LYS A 314 -21.87 -14.45 -33.29
N GLU A 315 -22.86 -14.94 -32.53
CA GLU A 315 -23.07 -14.54 -31.13
C GLU A 315 -21.88 -14.92 -30.23
N LEU A 316 -21.34 -16.13 -30.38
CA LEU A 316 -20.18 -16.59 -29.62
C LEU A 316 -18.92 -15.75 -29.93
N ASN A 317 -18.70 -15.42 -31.21
CA ASN A 317 -17.61 -14.55 -31.63
C ASN A 317 -17.76 -13.12 -31.09
N ALA A 318 -18.99 -12.58 -31.03
CA ALA A 318 -19.24 -11.29 -30.40
C ALA A 318 -18.93 -11.35 -28.90
N THR A 319 -19.48 -12.34 -28.20
CA THR A 319 -19.32 -12.54 -26.75
C THR A 319 -17.84 -12.66 -26.35
N ILE A 320 -17.05 -13.47 -27.07
CA ILE A 320 -15.63 -13.63 -26.74
C ILE A 320 -14.81 -12.39 -27.06
N THR A 321 -15.22 -11.61 -28.07
CA THR A 321 -14.61 -10.31 -28.40
C THR A 321 -14.89 -9.29 -27.30
N ASP A 322 -16.09 -9.30 -26.72
CA ASP A 322 -16.44 -8.44 -25.59
C ASP A 322 -15.68 -8.83 -24.32
N ILE A 323 -15.54 -10.14 -24.05
CA ILE A 323 -14.75 -10.64 -22.92
C ILE A 323 -13.30 -10.16 -23.02
N ILE A 324 -12.62 -10.36 -24.16
CA ILE A 324 -11.23 -9.92 -24.31
C ILE A 324 -11.09 -8.40 -24.26
N SER A 325 -12.05 -7.66 -24.83
CA SER A 325 -12.04 -6.19 -24.81
C SER A 325 -12.20 -5.63 -23.40
N ALA A 326 -13.11 -6.19 -22.60
CA ALA A 326 -13.27 -5.83 -21.20
C ALA A 326 -12.02 -6.19 -20.37
N LEU A 327 -11.38 -7.34 -20.65
CA LEU A 327 -10.18 -7.76 -19.94
C LEU A 327 -9.00 -6.83 -20.23
N VAL A 328 -8.72 -6.56 -21.50
CA VAL A 328 -7.58 -5.72 -21.93
C VAL A 328 -7.75 -4.28 -21.43
N THR A 329 -8.95 -3.71 -21.53
CA THR A 329 -9.19 -2.33 -21.09
C THR A 329 -9.11 -2.19 -19.56
N SER A 330 -9.66 -3.14 -18.80
CA SER A 330 -9.69 -3.05 -17.33
C SER A 330 -8.35 -3.34 -16.67
N THR A 331 -7.47 -4.08 -17.34
CA THR A 331 -6.15 -4.48 -16.83
C THR A 331 -5.01 -3.53 -17.22
N PHE A 332 -5.31 -2.45 -17.94
CA PHE A 332 -4.42 -1.31 -18.09
C PHE A 332 -4.59 -0.38 -16.87
N ILE A 333 -3.67 -0.47 -15.91
CA ILE A 333 -3.81 0.15 -14.60
C ILE A 333 -2.59 0.96 -14.19
N ILE A 334 -2.76 1.83 -13.21
CA ILE A 334 -1.67 2.61 -12.62
C ILE A 334 -1.16 1.85 -11.41
N GLU A 335 0.06 1.32 -11.53
CA GLU A 335 0.73 0.56 -10.46
C GLU A 335 1.29 1.49 -9.38
N LYS A 336 1.87 2.62 -9.78
CA LYS A 336 2.36 3.66 -8.86
C LYS A 336 1.72 4.98 -9.23
N GLN A 337 0.82 5.48 -8.38
CA GLN A 337 0.10 6.74 -8.60
C GLN A 337 1.04 7.96 -8.66
N PRO A 338 0.68 9.02 -9.41
CA PRO A 338 1.33 10.32 -9.25
C PRO A 338 1.06 10.88 -7.84
N PRO A 339 1.90 11.81 -7.34
CA PRO A 339 1.58 12.56 -6.13
C PRO A 339 0.22 13.26 -6.26
N GLN A 340 -0.67 13.00 -5.31
CA GLN A 340 -2.02 13.57 -5.32
C GLN A 340 -2.05 15.06 -4.95
N VAL A 341 -1.00 15.57 -4.33
CA VAL A 341 -0.73 17.02 -4.27
C VAL A 341 0.44 17.30 -5.20
N LEU A 342 0.15 17.93 -6.34
CA LEU A 342 1.14 18.14 -7.39
C LEU A 342 1.52 19.61 -7.48
N LYS A 343 2.79 19.91 -7.17
CA LYS A 343 3.33 21.26 -7.30
C LYS A 343 3.80 21.51 -8.74
N THR A 344 3.38 22.63 -9.33
CA THR A 344 3.87 23.05 -10.66
C THR A 344 5.39 23.14 -10.70
N GLN A 345 5.98 22.83 -11.86
CA GLN A 345 7.42 22.83 -12.11
C GLN A 345 8.23 21.84 -11.25
N THR A 346 7.57 20.96 -10.51
CA THR A 346 8.22 19.91 -9.72
C THR A 346 8.17 18.59 -10.49
N LYS A 347 9.29 17.86 -10.49
CA LYS A 347 9.36 16.54 -11.12
C LYS A 347 8.56 15.52 -10.32
N PHE A 348 7.85 14.65 -11.01
CA PHE A 348 7.12 13.54 -10.41
C PHE A 348 7.23 12.28 -11.27
N ALA A 349 6.89 11.15 -10.65
CA ALA A 349 6.97 9.84 -11.27
C ALA A 349 5.66 9.06 -11.12
N THR A 350 5.39 8.17 -12.07
CA THR A 350 4.21 7.32 -12.13
C THR A 350 4.55 6.06 -12.91
N THR A 351 3.95 4.92 -12.56
CA THR A 351 4.12 3.67 -13.30
C THR A 351 2.75 3.16 -13.74
N VAL A 352 2.64 2.82 -15.03
CA VAL A 352 1.44 2.21 -15.62
C VAL A 352 1.80 0.79 -16.05
N ARG A 353 0.94 -0.19 -15.79
CA ARG A 353 1.17 -1.62 -16.09
C ARG A 353 -0.02 -2.18 -16.87
N LEU A 354 0.24 -3.07 -17.82
CA LEU A 354 -0.77 -3.87 -18.51
C LEU A 354 -0.65 -5.31 -18.05
N LEU A 355 -1.57 -5.79 -17.20
CA LEU A 355 -1.46 -7.11 -16.56
C LEU A 355 -1.50 -8.27 -17.56
N VAL A 356 -2.17 -8.10 -18.70
CA VAL A 356 -2.27 -9.14 -19.75
C VAL A 356 -1.21 -9.01 -20.84
N GLY A 357 -0.33 -8.00 -20.77
CA GLY A 357 0.57 -7.62 -21.84
C GLY A 357 1.63 -8.68 -22.19
N GLY A 358 2.08 -9.43 -21.19
CA GLY A 358 3.00 -10.56 -21.37
C GLY A 358 2.37 -11.67 -22.23
N LYS A 359 1.20 -12.17 -21.83
CA LYS A 359 0.51 -13.29 -22.50
C LYS A 359 -0.06 -12.95 -23.87
N LEU A 360 -0.53 -11.73 -24.07
CA LEU A 360 -1.06 -11.28 -25.36
C LEU A 360 0.04 -10.85 -26.35
N ASN A 361 1.32 -11.05 -26.01
CA ASN A 361 2.48 -10.71 -26.83
C ASN A 361 2.54 -9.23 -27.27
N VAL A 362 1.93 -8.33 -26.48
CA VAL A 362 1.95 -6.88 -26.76
C VAL A 362 3.38 -6.33 -26.72
N HIS A 363 4.24 -6.96 -25.93
CA HIS A 363 5.66 -6.62 -25.83
C HIS A 363 6.47 -6.83 -27.12
N MET A 364 5.95 -7.57 -28.11
CA MET A 364 6.63 -7.76 -29.41
C MET A 364 6.68 -6.48 -30.25
N ASN A 365 5.73 -5.57 -30.03
CA ASN A 365 5.77 -4.22 -30.57
C ASN A 365 5.32 -3.25 -29.46
N PRO A 366 6.24 -2.90 -28.54
CA PRO A 366 5.87 -2.24 -27.29
C PRO A 366 5.22 -0.88 -27.57
N PRO A 367 3.99 -0.64 -27.10
CA PRO A 367 3.29 0.58 -27.42
C PRO A 367 3.79 1.77 -26.59
N GLN A 368 3.53 2.96 -27.11
CA GLN A 368 3.75 4.20 -26.37
C GLN A 368 2.52 4.51 -25.51
N VAL A 369 2.75 4.93 -24.28
CA VAL A 369 1.76 5.47 -23.36
C VAL A 369 1.94 6.98 -23.30
N LYS A 370 0.84 7.71 -23.44
CA LYS A 370 0.79 9.17 -23.34
C LYS A 370 0.02 9.57 -22.09
N ALA A 371 0.60 10.47 -21.30
CA ALA A 371 0.01 11.07 -20.11
C ALA A 371 -0.53 12.47 -20.44
N THR A 372 -1.73 12.79 -19.99
CA THR A 372 -2.35 14.11 -20.15
C THR A 372 -3.11 14.49 -18.89
N ILE A 373 -3.07 15.75 -18.47
CA ILE A 373 -3.85 16.21 -17.33
C ILE A 373 -5.20 16.77 -17.81
N ILE A 374 -6.28 16.32 -17.16
CA ILE A 374 -7.65 16.71 -17.48
C ILE A 374 -8.40 17.08 -16.19
N ASN A 375 -9.44 17.89 -16.32
CA ASN A 375 -10.28 18.32 -15.21
C ASN A 375 -11.51 17.41 -15.04
N GLU A 376 -12.37 17.74 -14.08
CA GLU A 376 -13.59 17.02 -13.78
C GLU A 376 -14.56 16.91 -14.96
N GLN A 377 -14.83 18.02 -15.65
CA GLN A 377 -15.76 18.04 -16.76
C GLN A 377 -15.29 17.13 -17.91
N GLN A 378 -13.98 17.16 -18.19
CA GLN A 378 -13.35 16.32 -19.21
C GLN A 378 -13.37 14.84 -18.82
N ALA A 379 -13.10 14.51 -17.55
CA ALA A 379 -13.18 13.13 -17.07
C ALA A 379 -14.62 12.58 -17.15
N LYS A 380 -15.63 13.41 -16.84
CA LYS A 380 -17.05 13.07 -17.00
C LYS A 380 -17.43 12.85 -18.47
N ALA A 381 -16.94 13.69 -19.38
CA ALA A 381 -17.17 13.55 -20.82
C ALA A 381 -16.53 12.26 -21.39
N LEU A 382 -15.34 11.88 -20.89
CA LEU A 382 -14.68 10.63 -21.28
C LEU A 382 -15.50 9.38 -20.95
N LEU A 383 -16.22 9.36 -19.82
CA LEU A 383 -17.10 8.23 -19.49
C LEU A 383 -18.32 8.12 -20.42
N LYS A 384 -18.71 9.21 -21.08
CA LYS A 384 -19.81 9.22 -22.05
C LYS A 384 -19.35 8.94 -23.49
N ASN A 385 -18.06 8.64 -23.70
CA ASN A 385 -17.43 8.53 -25.02
C ASN A 385 -17.62 9.76 -25.92
N GLU A 386 -17.83 10.95 -25.33
CA GLU A 386 -17.83 12.20 -26.07
C GLU A 386 -16.39 12.51 -26.53
N SER A 387 -16.21 12.94 -27.78
CA SER A 387 -14.87 13.20 -28.33
C SER A 387 -14.21 14.39 -27.64
N THR A 388 -13.38 14.13 -26.64
CA THR A 388 -12.53 15.12 -25.95
C THR A 388 -11.18 15.33 -26.64
N ARG A 389 -11.05 14.99 -27.93
CA ARG A 389 -9.76 15.06 -28.65
C ARG A 389 -9.22 16.49 -28.62
N ASN A 390 -8.10 16.66 -27.91
CA ASN A 390 -7.19 17.82 -27.84
C ASN A 390 -7.40 18.87 -26.75
N ASP A 391 -8.43 18.79 -25.91
CA ASP A 391 -8.54 19.71 -24.78
C ASP A 391 -7.87 19.15 -23.53
N SER A 392 -6.57 19.41 -23.39
CA SER A 392 -5.87 19.19 -22.11
C SER A 392 -6.11 20.37 -21.16
N SER A 393 -6.27 20.05 -19.88
CA SER A 393 -6.34 21.06 -18.81
C SER A 393 -4.96 21.62 -18.45
N GLY A 394 -3.87 21.10 -19.02
CA GLY A 394 -2.52 21.57 -18.70
C GLY A 394 -1.43 20.91 -19.55
N GLU A 395 -0.21 21.43 -19.42
CA GLU A 395 0.97 20.98 -20.15
C GLU A 395 1.89 20.18 -19.23
N ILE A 396 1.96 18.86 -19.44
CA ILE A 396 2.93 17.97 -18.79
C ILE A 396 4.13 17.79 -19.73
N LEU A 397 5.33 18.02 -19.21
CA LEU A 397 6.59 17.70 -19.88
C LEU A 397 6.97 16.23 -19.65
N ASN A 398 7.68 15.63 -20.61
CA ASN A 398 8.09 14.21 -20.59
C ASN A 398 6.90 13.25 -20.44
N ASN A 399 5.79 13.56 -21.11
CA ASN A 399 4.51 12.90 -20.95
C ASN A 399 4.30 11.68 -21.85
N ASN A 400 5.33 11.21 -22.57
CA ASN A 400 5.27 9.98 -23.36
C ASN A 400 6.32 8.98 -22.85
N CYS A 401 5.95 7.71 -22.74
CA CYS A 401 6.85 6.64 -22.32
C CYS A 401 6.50 5.37 -23.10
N VAL A 402 7.50 4.64 -23.58
CA VAL A 402 7.30 3.33 -24.23
C VAL A 402 7.18 2.26 -23.14
N MET A 403 6.28 1.30 -23.32
CA MET A 403 6.17 0.17 -22.37
C MET A 403 7.39 -0.73 -22.46
N GLU A 404 7.89 -1.18 -21.32
CA GLU A 404 9.05 -2.07 -21.19
C GLU A 404 8.61 -3.41 -20.62
N TYR A 405 9.10 -4.50 -21.21
CA TYR A 405 8.81 -5.86 -20.76
C TYR A 405 9.96 -6.44 -19.96
N HIS A 406 9.67 -6.86 -18.73
CA HIS A 406 10.63 -7.55 -17.87
C HIS A 406 10.42 -9.05 -17.97
N GLN A 407 11.39 -9.76 -18.57
CA GLN A 407 11.26 -11.19 -18.88
C GLN A 407 11.18 -12.09 -17.64
N THR A 408 11.85 -11.72 -16.54
CA THR A 408 11.87 -12.51 -15.30
C THR A 408 10.54 -12.52 -14.57
N THR A 409 9.83 -11.39 -14.60
CA THR A 409 8.56 -11.18 -13.89
C THR A 409 7.35 -11.25 -14.82
N GLY A 410 7.56 -11.25 -16.13
CA GLY A 410 6.49 -11.18 -17.13
C GLY A 410 5.76 -9.82 -17.18
N THR A 411 6.31 -8.78 -16.55
CA THR A 411 5.61 -7.50 -16.37
C THR A 411 5.83 -6.56 -17.56
N LEU A 412 4.75 -6.02 -18.10
CA LEU A 412 4.78 -4.99 -19.13
C LEU A 412 4.33 -3.64 -18.53
N SER A 413 5.27 -2.71 -18.35
CA SER A 413 5.03 -1.44 -17.65
C SER A 413 5.68 -0.24 -18.34
N ALA A 414 5.07 0.94 -18.25
CA ALA A 414 5.65 2.23 -18.65
C ALA A 414 6.05 3.02 -17.40
N HIS A 415 7.34 3.35 -17.30
CA HIS A 415 7.93 4.05 -16.16
C HIS A 415 8.18 5.52 -16.46
N PHE A 416 7.25 6.38 -16.05
CA PHE A 416 7.42 7.82 -16.14
C PHE A 416 8.24 8.31 -14.94
N ARG A 417 9.52 8.63 -15.12
CA ARG A 417 10.42 8.96 -13.99
C ARG A 417 10.55 10.45 -13.70
N ASN A 418 10.28 11.29 -14.69
CA ASN A 418 10.67 12.71 -14.70
C ASN A 418 9.62 13.60 -15.38
N MET A 419 8.34 13.27 -15.23
CA MET A 419 7.25 14.15 -15.66
C MET A 419 7.27 15.44 -14.86
N SER A 420 6.81 16.55 -15.46
CA SER A 420 6.68 17.83 -14.76
C SER A 420 5.51 18.63 -15.31
N LEU A 421 4.65 19.14 -14.43
CA LEU A 421 3.51 19.97 -14.82
C LEU A 421 3.96 21.43 -14.96
N LYS A 422 3.99 21.94 -16.19
CA LYS A 422 4.49 23.29 -16.50
C LYS A 422 3.40 24.36 -16.35
N ARG A 423 2.19 24.07 -16.85
CA ARG A 423 1.04 24.99 -16.84
C ARG A 423 -0.25 24.23 -16.59
N ILE A 424 -1.20 24.88 -15.92
CA ILE A 424 -2.55 24.37 -15.67
C ILE A 424 -3.57 25.46 -16.03
N LYS A 425 -4.59 25.09 -16.79
CA LYS A 425 -5.79 25.88 -17.09
C LYS A 425 -6.83 25.56 -16.03
N ARG A 426 -7.45 26.59 -15.50
CA ARG A 426 -8.43 26.47 -14.42
C ARG A 426 -9.77 27.00 -14.86
N SER A 427 -10.81 26.43 -14.29
CA SER A 427 -12.19 26.80 -14.54
C SER A 427 -12.49 28.17 -13.92
N ASP A 428 -13.39 28.95 -14.51
CA ASP A 428 -13.89 30.16 -13.85
C ASP A 428 -14.65 29.76 -12.58
N ARG A 429 -14.15 30.22 -11.42
CA ARG A 429 -14.69 29.83 -10.11
C ARG A 429 -16.11 30.34 -9.93
N ARG A 430 -17.00 29.50 -9.40
CA ARG A 430 -18.34 29.92 -8.95
C ARG A 430 -18.39 29.88 -7.42
N GLY A 431 -18.66 31.03 -6.78
CA GLY A 431 -18.89 31.10 -5.34
C GLY A 431 -17.63 30.97 -4.47
N ALA A 432 -17.72 30.18 -3.39
CA ALA A 432 -16.74 30.09 -2.30
C ALA A 432 -15.66 29.01 -2.48
N GLU A 433 -15.60 28.35 -3.64
CA GLU A 433 -14.65 27.25 -3.90
C GLU A 433 -13.20 27.72 -3.96
N SER A 434 -12.32 27.00 -3.27
CA SER A 434 -10.90 27.34 -3.22
C SER A 434 -10.11 26.66 -4.33
N VAL A 435 -8.96 27.24 -4.70
CA VAL A 435 -8.00 26.61 -5.63
C VAL A 435 -7.64 25.18 -5.23
N THR A 436 -7.52 24.95 -3.93
CA THR A 436 -7.09 23.69 -3.33
C THR A 436 -8.18 22.63 -3.29
N GLU A 437 -9.38 22.97 -3.76
CA GLU A 437 -10.50 22.04 -3.95
C GLU A 437 -10.67 21.62 -5.42
N GLU A 438 -10.04 22.31 -6.38
CA GLU A 438 -10.10 21.95 -7.80
C GLU A 438 -9.29 20.68 -8.06
N LYS A 439 -10.00 19.61 -8.44
CA LYS A 439 -9.42 18.29 -8.71
C LYS A 439 -9.16 18.08 -10.20
N PHE A 440 -8.01 17.50 -10.49
CA PHE A 440 -7.58 17.05 -11.81
C PHE A 440 -7.27 15.56 -11.76
N THR A 441 -7.10 14.93 -12.92
CA THR A 441 -6.58 13.57 -13.03
C THR A 441 -5.60 13.48 -14.18
N VAL A 442 -4.60 12.61 -14.06
CA VAL A 442 -3.70 12.28 -15.15
C VAL A 442 -4.29 11.10 -15.90
N LEU A 443 -4.75 11.35 -17.12
CA LEU A 443 -5.19 10.34 -18.07
C LEU A 443 -3.97 9.73 -18.76
N PHE A 444 -3.86 8.41 -18.68
CA PHE A 444 -2.91 7.62 -19.46
C PHE A 444 -3.67 6.92 -20.58
N GLU A 445 -3.20 7.08 -21.82
CA GLU A 445 -3.77 6.47 -23.01
C GLU A 445 -2.70 5.73 -23.81
N SER A 446 -3.08 4.60 -24.41
CA SER A 446 -2.21 3.83 -25.30
C SER A 446 -3.02 3.12 -26.36
N GLN A 447 -2.38 2.77 -27.48
CA GLN A 447 -3.00 2.04 -28.58
C GLN A 447 -2.05 0.96 -29.07
N PHE A 448 -2.57 -0.26 -29.22
CA PHE A 448 -1.81 -1.41 -29.71
C PHE A 448 -2.74 -2.44 -30.34
N SER A 449 -2.15 -3.40 -31.05
CA SER A 449 -2.86 -4.52 -31.62
C SER A 449 -2.48 -5.84 -30.95
N VAL A 450 -3.40 -6.81 -30.98
CA VAL A 450 -3.20 -8.17 -30.48
C VAL A 450 -3.57 -9.17 -31.58
N GLY A 451 -2.88 -10.31 -31.61
CA GLY A 451 -3.17 -11.40 -32.55
C GLY A 451 -2.75 -11.14 -34.00
N GLY A 452 -1.64 -10.44 -34.23
CA GLY A 452 -1.16 -10.14 -35.58
C GLY A 452 -2.02 -9.10 -36.31
N ASN A 453 -2.32 -7.98 -35.63
CA ASN A 453 -3.19 -6.89 -36.13
C ASN A 453 -4.67 -7.24 -36.28
N GLU A 454 -5.12 -8.32 -35.66
CA GLU A 454 -6.52 -8.72 -35.68
C GLU A 454 -7.42 -7.80 -34.85
N LEU A 455 -7.02 -7.54 -33.61
CA LEU A 455 -7.76 -6.71 -32.67
C LEU A 455 -6.96 -5.46 -32.37
N MET A 456 -7.58 -4.29 -32.49
CA MET A 456 -6.98 -3.01 -32.15
C MET A 456 -7.62 -2.49 -30.87
N PHE A 457 -6.79 -2.25 -29.86
CA PHE A 457 -7.22 -1.72 -28.57
C PHE A 457 -6.77 -0.28 -28.39
N HIS A 458 -7.67 0.53 -27.86
CA HIS A 458 -7.35 1.84 -27.33
C HIS A 458 -7.68 1.83 -25.83
N VAL A 459 -6.64 1.75 -25.01
CA VAL A 459 -6.77 1.63 -23.56
C VAL A 459 -6.58 2.99 -22.90
N LYS A 460 -7.37 3.24 -21.86
CA LYS A 460 -7.34 4.48 -21.08
C LYS A 460 -7.46 4.15 -19.60
N THR A 461 -6.69 4.83 -18.76
CA THR A 461 -6.85 4.78 -17.30
C THR A 461 -6.63 6.15 -16.69
N LEU A 462 -7.40 6.47 -15.65
CA LEU A 462 -7.31 7.71 -14.90
C LEU A 462 -6.54 7.50 -13.61
N SER A 463 -5.67 8.44 -13.25
CA SER A 463 -5.08 8.49 -11.91
C SER A 463 -6.13 8.78 -10.86
N LEU A 464 -5.80 8.51 -9.60
CA LEU A 464 -6.53 9.11 -8.50
C LEU A 464 -6.55 10.65 -8.65
N PRO A 465 -7.56 11.32 -8.08
CA PRO A 465 -7.63 12.78 -8.11
C PRO A 465 -6.37 13.43 -7.57
N VAL A 466 -5.90 14.45 -8.29
CA VAL A 466 -4.74 15.27 -7.99
C VAL A 466 -5.18 16.71 -7.81
N VAL A 467 -4.69 17.37 -6.76
CA VAL A 467 -4.84 18.80 -6.54
C VAL A 467 -3.54 19.49 -6.94
N VAL A 468 -3.64 20.49 -7.82
CA VAL A 468 -2.46 21.22 -8.33
C VAL A 468 -2.22 22.49 -7.53
N ILE A 469 -1.02 22.61 -6.95
CA ILE A 469 -0.58 23.77 -6.18
C ILE A 469 0.56 24.53 -6.87
N VAL A 470 0.67 25.82 -6.61
CA VAL A 470 1.80 26.65 -7.08
C VAL A 470 2.77 26.99 -5.95
N HIS A 471 2.27 27.03 -4.70
CA HIS A 471 3.06 27.37 -3.53
C HIS A 471 2.84 26.36 -2.40
N GLY A 472 3.88 26.09 -1.60
CA GLY A 472 3.82 25.08 -0.52
C GLY A 472 2.86 25.43 0.60
N SER A 473 2.51 26.71 0.77
CA SER A 473 1.48 27.13 1.75
C SER A 473 0.09 26.58 1.45
N GLN A 474 -0.13 26.05 0.24
CA GLN A 474 -1.41 25.45 -0.18
C GLN A 474 -1.47 23.95 0.12
N ASP A 475 -0.36 23.33 0.53
CA ASP A 475 -0.23 21.89 0.74
C ASP A 475 -1.24 21.38 1.77
N ASN A 476 -1.37 22.09 2.90
CA ASN A 476 -2.32 21.77 3.96
C ASN A 476 -3.76 21.59 3.42
N ASN A 477 -4.31 22.60 2.75
CA ASN A 477 -5.68 22.53 2.23
C ASN A 477 -5.82 21.52 1.08
N ALA A 478 -4.79 21.38 0.23
CA ALA A 478 -4.79 20.40 -0.86
C ALA A 478 -4.80 18.96 -0.32
N THR A 479 -4.01 18.69 0.72
CA THR A 479 -3.97 17.39 1.41
C THR A 479 -5.31 17.08 2.07
N ALA A 480 -6.03 18.09 2.59
CA ALA A 480 -7.40 17.91 3.11
C ALA A 480 -8.35 17.38 2.02
N THR A 481 -8.32 17.99 0.83
CA THR A 481 -9.16 17.60 -0.31
C THR A 481 -8.84 16.17 -0.77
N VAL A 482 -7.55 15.83 -0.81
CA VAL A 482 -7.08 14.48 -1.16
C VAL A 482 -7.52 13.46 -0.11
N LEU A 483 -7.34 13.77 1.17
CA LEU A 483 -7.75 12.91 2.29
C LEU A 483 -9.24 12.57 2.18
N TRP A 484 -10.08 13.59 2.01
CA TRP A 484 -11.53 13.44 1.91
C TRP A 484 -11.95 12.61 0.70
N ASP A 485 -11.33 12.86 -0.46
CA ASP A 485 -11.63 12.11 -1.68
C ASP A 485 -11.24 10.64 -1.56
N ASN A 486 -10.03 10.36 -1.09
CA ASN A 486 -9.55 8.99 -0.91
C ASN A 486 -10.36 8.21 0.12
N ALA A 487 -10.71 8.85 1.25
CA ALA A 487 -11.42 8.18 2.33
C ALA A 487 -12.88 7.85 1.94
N PHE A 488 -13.58 8.76 1.28
CA PHE A 488 -15.05 8.72 1.22
C PHE A 488 -15.62 8.56 -0.19
N SER A 489 -14.80 8.40 -1.22
CA SER A 489 -15.31 8.08 -2.56
C SER A 489 -15.86 6.66 -2.64
N GLU A 490 -17.03 6.51 -3.24
CA GLU A 490 -17.61 5.20 -3.56
C GLU A 490 -16.96 4.56 -4.80
N PRO A 491 -16.81 3.22 -4.85
CA PRO A 491 -16.42 2.50 -6.06
C PRO A 491 -17.37 2.77 -7.22
N GLY A 492 -16.84 2.99 -8.43
CA GLY A 492 -17.66 3.22 -9.63
C GLY A 492 -18.38 4.58 -9.69
N ARG A 493 -18.09 5.51 -8.76
CA ARG A 493 -18.66 6.86 -8.78
C ARG A 493 -18.42 7.59 -10.11
N VAL A 494 -19.28 8.57 -10.39
CA VAL A 494 -18.97 9.62 -11.37
C VAL A 494 -17.70 10.34 -10.89
N PRO A 495 -16.71 10.63 -11.76
CA PRO A 495 -15.42 11.19 -11.39
C PRO A 495 -15.57 12.41 -10.47
N PHE A 496 -14.74 12.44 -9.43
CA PHE A 496 -14.61 13.53 -8.45
C PHE A 496 -15.78 13.75 -7.48
N VAL A 497 -16.90 13.03 -7.63
CA VAL A 497 -18.04 13.09 -6.70
C VAL A 497 -17.66 12.51 -5.34
N VAL A 498 -17.83 13.28 -4.27
CA VAL A 498 -17.59 12.87 -2.89
C VAL A 498 -18.77 13.27 -2.02
N PRO A 499 -19.03 12.58 -0.89
CA PRO A 499 -20.03 13.00 0.07
C PRO A 499 -19.72 14.40 0.63
N ASP A 500 -20.74 15.25 0.74
CA ASP A 500 -20.65 16.57 1.39
C ASP A 500 -20.55 16.45 2.92
N LYS A 501 -21.05 15.34 3.48
CA LYS A 501 -20.94 15.00 4.90
C LYS A 501 -20.69 13.51 5.10
N VAL A 502 -19.99 13.19 6.19
CA VAL A 502 -19.64 11.81 6.56
C VAL A 502 -19.91 11.57 8.03
N SER A 503 -20.09 10.32 8.42
CA SER A 503 -20.22 9.98 9.84
C SER A 503 -18.91 10.20 10.58
N TRP A 504 -18.99 10.61 11.85
CA TRP A 504 -17.80 10.82 12.68
C TRP A 504 -16.92 9.56 12.80
N PRO A 505 -17.45 8.33 12.98
CA PRO A 505 -16.62 7.13 13.02
C PRO A 505 -15.80 6.91 11.74
N GLN A 506 -16.41 7.08 10.56
CA GLN A 506 -15.70 6.94 9.28
C GLN A 506 -14.56 7.95 9.15
N LEU A 507 -14.77 9.18 9.62
CA LEU A 507 -13.71 10.17 9.63
C LEU A 507 -12.61 9.86 10.65
N CYS A 508 -12.97 9.35 11.83
CA CYS A 508 -11.97 8.93 12.82
C CYS A 508 -11.01 7.89 12.25
N GLU A 509 -11.53 6.92 11.48
CA GLU A 509 -10.69 5.93 10.79
C GLU A 509 -9.72 6.61 9.81
N ALA A 510 -10.20 7.55 9.00
CA ALA A 510 -9.36 8.30 8.04
C ALA A 510 -8.29 9.16 8.75
N LEU A 511 -8.65 9.85 9.83
CA LEU A 511 -7.72 10.65 10.63
C LEU A 511 -6.67 9.78 11.31
N ASN A 512 -7.07 8.66 11.90
CA ASN A 512 -6.17 7.73 12.56
C ASN A 512 -5.19 7.09 11.58
N MET A 513 -5.70 6.67 10.41
CA MET A 513 -4.90 6.14 9.31
C MET A 513 -3.82 7.15 8.87
N LYS A 514 -4.24 8.39 8.61
CA LYS A 514 -3.31 9.47 8.24
C LYS A 514 -2.30 9.75 9.34
N TYR A 515 -2.75 9.80 10.59
CA TYR A 515 -1.90 10.06 11.75
C TYR A 515 -0.81 9.00 11.92
N LYS A 516 -1.17 7.70 11.92
CA LYS A 516 -0.22 6.59 12.04
C LYS A 516 0.86 6.63 10.97
N SER A 517 0.45 6.85 9.71
CA SER A 517 1.37 6.90 8.58
C SER A 517 2.31 8.10 8.63
N GLU A 518 1.81 9.29 8.91
CA GLU A 518 2.64 10.51 8.92
C GLU A 518 3.60 10.56 10.12
N VAL A 519 3.15 10.10 11.29
CA VAL A 519 3.99 9.98 12.48
C VAL A 519 4.90 8.75 12.40
N GLN A 520 4.64 7.83 11.47
CA GLN A 520 5.35 6.56 11.30
C GLN A 520 5.42 5.78 12.63
N SER A 521 4.24 5.56 13.20
CA SER A 521 4.06 4.90 14.48
C SER A 521 2.90 3.92 14.42
N GLU A 522 3.10 2.74 15.02
CA GLU A 522 2.00 1.80 15.27
C GLU A 522 1.00 2.34 16.31
N ARG A 523 1.46 3.28 17.16
CA ARG A 523 0.63 3.99 18.12
C ARG A 523 -0.20 5.06 17.40
N GLY A 524 -1.46 4.70 17.13
CA GLY A 524 -2.46 5.61 16.57
C GLY A 524 -3.18 6.44 17.63
N LEU A 525 -4.29 7.04 17.21
CA LEU A 525 -5.24 7.74 18.05
C LEU A 525 -6.04 6.72 18.88
N THR A 526 -6.02 6.90 20.20
CA THR A 526 -6.85 6.13 21.13
C THR A 526 -8.29 6.64 21.13
N GLU A 527 -9.24 5.89 21.70
CA GLU A 527 -10.64 6.32 21.82
C GLU A 527 -10.77 7.66 22.56
N GLU A 528 -9.99 7.87 23.63
CA GLU A 528 -9.93 9.16 24.34
C GLU A 528 -9.46 10.31 23.44
N ASN A 529 -8.48 10.05 22.57
CA ASN A 529 -8.01 11.05 21.61
C ASN A 529 -9.10 11.39 20.59
N LEU A 530 -9.86 10.38 20.14
CA LEU A 530 -10.97 10.59 19.21
C LEU A 530 -12.12 11.36 19.86
N VAL A 531 -12.41 11.13 21.14
CA VAL A 531 -13.39 11.93 21.90
C VAL A 531 -12.93 13.39 22.00
N PHE A 532 -11.66 13.65 22.31
CA PHE A 532 -11.12 15.01 22.32
C PHE A 532 -11.28 15.69 20.95
N LEU A 533 -10.97 14.98 19.86
CA LEU A 533 -11.14 15.50 18.50
C LEU A 533 -12.60 15.80 18.19
N ALA A 534 -13.54 14.98 18.68
CA ALA A 534 -14.98 15.20 18.51
C ALA A 534 -15.45 16.44 19.28
N GLN A 535 -15.03 16.60 20.53
CA GLN A 535 -15.29 17.80 21.33
C GLN A 535 -14.81 19.05 20.61
N LYS A 536 -13.60 18.99 20.03
CA LYS A 536 -13.01 20.10 19.28
C LYS A 536 -13.76 20.39 17.98
N ALA A 537 -14.10 19.36 17.20
CA ALA A 537 -14.79 19.51 15.91
C ALA A 537 -16.21 20.03 16.07
N PHE A 538 -16.96 19.54 17.05
CA PHE A 538 -18.38 19.86 17.25
C PHE A 538 -18.65 20.89 18.34
N SER A 539 -17.61 21.38 19.04
CA SER A 539 -17.76 22.25 20.22
C SER A 539 -18.68 21.65 21.29
N SER A 540 -18.62 20.32 21.45
CA SER A 540 -19.41 19.54 22.41
C SER A 540 -18.62 19.31 23.71
N SER A 541 -19.32 19.14 24.83
CA SER A 541 -18.73 18.87 26.14
C SER A 541 -18.91 17.43 26.62
N SER A 542 -19.48 16.54 25.80
CA SER A 542 -19.65 15.13 26.18
C SER A 542 -18.31 14.40 26.21
N ASN A 543 -18.13 13.53 27.21
CA ASN A 543 -16.97 12.63 27.28
C ASN A 543 -17.32 11.20 26.80
N ASN A 544 -18.58 10.93 26.44
CA ASN A 544 -19.03 9.60 26.03
C ASN A 544 -18.82 9.38 24.52
N PRO A 545 -18.03 8.38 24.09
CA PRO A 545 -17.81 8.07 22.68
C PRO A 545 -19.11 7.79 21.89
N GLU A 546 -20.11 7.18 22.54
CA GLU A 546 -21.37 6.77 21.88
C GLU A 546 -22.17 7.97 21.36
N ASP A 547 -22.09 9.12 22.05
CA ASP A 547 -22.83 10.33 21.68
C ASP A 547 -22.40 10.86 20.29
N TYR A 548 -21.16 10.54 19.89
CA TYR A 548 -20.58 11.00 18.63
C TYR A 548 -20.80 10.01 17.47
N ARG A 549 -21.24 8.78 17.72
CA ARG A 549 -21.36 7.75 16.66
C ARG A 549 -22.37 8.12 15.57
N SER A 550 -23.45 8.79 15.94
CA SER A 550 -24.47 9.27 15.01
C SER A 550 -24.21 10.68 14.47
N MET A 551 -23.18 11.37 14.97
CA MET A 551 -22.84 12.71 14.47
C MET A 551 -22.22 12.62 13.09
N THR A 552 -22.44 13.67 12.30
CA THR A 552 -21.86 13.81 10.96
C THR A 552 -21.10 15.10 10.85
N MET A 553 -19.96 15.08 10.18
CA MET A 553 -19.21 16.29 9.84
C MET A 553 -19.32 16.59 8.35
N THR A 554 -19.59 17.86 8.02
CA THR A 554 -19.58 18.34 6.63
C THR A 554 -18.15 18.69 6.18
N TRP A 555 -17.91 18.70 4.86
CA TRP A 555 -16.66 19.20 4.29
C TRP A 555 -16.36 20.64 4.73
N SER A 556 -17.42 21.47 4.80
CA SER A 556 -17.30 22.87 5.23
C SER A 556 -16.78 22.98 6.67
N GLN A 557 -17.35 22.23 7.61
CA GLN A 557 -16.89 22.19 9.00
C GLN A 557 -15.46 21.64 9.13
N PHE A 558 -15.09 20.69 8.28
CA PHE A 558 -13.78 20.07 8.30
C PHE A 558 -12.65 21.02 7.85
N ASN A 559 -12.85 21.74 6.72
CA ASN A 559 -11.76 22.50 6.09
C ASN A 559 -12.13 23.85 5.44
N ARG A 560 -13.33 24.39 5.66
CA ARG A 560 -13.69 25.77 5.22
C ARG A 560 -13.99 26.70 6.38
N GLU A 561 -14.79 26.25 7.33
CA GLU A 561 -15.21 27.01 8.50
C GLU A 561 -14.11 27.01 9.56
N SER A 562 -13.85 28.19 10.13
CA SER A 562 -12.94 28.30 11.26
C SER A 562 -13.59 27.74 12.53
N LEU A 563 -12.80 27.09 13.37
CA LEU A 563 -13.27 26.65 14.69
C LEU A 563 -13.75 27.86 15.52
N PRO A 564 -14.76 27.70 16.39
CA PRO A 564 -15.27 28.81 17.19
C PRO A 564 -14.18 29.52 18.00
N GLY A 565 -14.10 30.85 17.84
CA GLY A 565 -13.08 31.68 18.50
C GLY A 565 -11.67 31.55 17.93
N ARG A 566 -11.50 30.88 16.77
CA ARG A 566 -10.22 30.69 16.07
C ARG A 566 -10.28 31.26 14.65
N ASN A 567 -9.10 31.41 14.04
CA ASN A 567 -8.92 31.85 12.66
C ASN A 567 -8.44 30.71 11.74
N PHE A 568 -8.59 29.47 12.18
CA PHE A 568 -8.17 28.27 11.46
C PHE A 568 -9.23 27.18 11.55
N THR A 569 -9.22 26.28 10.56
CA THR A 569 -10.15 25.16 10.42
C THR A 569 -9.77 23.98 11.32
N PHE A 570 -10.67 23.01 11.49
CA PHE A 570 -10.35 21.76 12.19
C PHE A 570 -9.15 21.04 11.56
N TRP A 571 -9.17 20.88 10.23
CA TRP A 571 -8.08 20.23 9.50
C TRP A 571 -6.75 20.96 9.65
N GLN A 572 -6.73 22.29 9.52
CA GLN A 572 -5.51 23.08 9.68
C GLN A 572 -4.84 22.85 11.04
N TRP A 573 -5.66 22.77 12.09
CA TRP A 573 -5.16 22.45 13.42
C TRP A 573 -4.60 21.02 13.50
N PHE A 574 -5.36 20.03 13.01
CA PHE A 574 -4.97 18.62 13.10
C PHE A 574 -3.72 18.30 12.26
N ASP A 575 -3.63 18.83 11.05
CA ASP A 575 -2.45 18.70 10.19
C ASP A 575 -1.24 19.42 10.81
N GLY A 576 -1.43 20.57 11.45
CA GLY A 576 -0.36 21.24 12.21
C GLY A 576 0.17 20.37 13.36
N VAL A 577 -0.71 19.63 14.05
CA VAL A 577 -0.29 18.62 15.04
C VAL A 577 0.53 17.52 14.37
N ILE A 578 0.05 16.95 13.26
CA ILE A 578 0.79 15.92 12.52
C ILE A 578 2.18 16.42 12.11
N GLU A 579 2.28 17.65 11.58
CA GLU A 579 3.54 18.24 11.14
C GLU A 579 4.53 18.40 12.30
N LEU A 580 4.06 18.87 13.45
CA LEU A 580 4.86 18.97 14.66
C LEU A 580 5.38 17.60 15.11
N MET A 581 4.49 16.60 15.11
CA MET A 581 4.81 15.24 15.53
C MET A 581 5.85 14.60 14.63
N LYS A 582 5.62 14.64 13.32
CA LYS A 582 6.50 14.09 12.29
C LYS A 582 7.90 14.71 12.33
N LYS A 583 8.02 16.01 12.56
CA LYS A 583 9.32 16.72 12.50
C LYS A 583 10.11 16.64 13.80
N HIS A 584 9.45 16.69 14.95
CA HIS A 584 10.15 16.93 16.23
C HIS A 584 9.83 15.93 17.34
N LEU A 585 8.64 15.31 17.34
CA LEU A 585 8.12 14.65 18.55
C LEU A 585 7.85 13.14 18.38
N LYS A 586 8.18 12.56 17.23
CA LYS A 586 7.95 11.13 16.91
C LYS A 586 8.43 10.18 18.01
N ALA A 587 9.69 10.31 18.46
CA ALA A 587 10.24 9.39 19.47
C ALA A 587 9.49 9.49 20.81
N HIS A 588 9.24 10.72 21.27
CA HIS A 588 8.47 10.99 22.48
C HIS A 588 7.03 10.45 22.42
N TRP A 589 6.41 10.45 21.25
CA TRP A 589 5.09 9.83 21.04
C TRP A 589 5.13 8.32 21.19
N ASN A 590 6.11 7.69 20.53
CA ASN A 590 6.25 6.24 20.52
C ASN A 590 6.53 5.69 21.93
N ASP A 591 7.31 6.43 22.72
CA ASP A 591 7.64 6.08 24.10
C ASP A 591 6.51 6.39 25.10
N GLY A 592 5.37 6.92 24.65
CA GLY A 592 4.26 7.22 25.55
C GLY A 592 4.40 8.53 26.32
N ALA A 593 5.46 9.32 26.10
CA ALA A 593 5.76 10.52 26.88
C ALA A 593 4.79 11.69 26.62
N ILE A 594 4.09 11.66 25.48
CA ILE A 594 3.10 12.67 25.10
C ILE A 594 1.69 12.08 25.21
N LEU A 595 0.84 12.75 25.99
CA LEU A 595 -0.61 12.50 26.01
C LEU A 595 -1.30 13.18 24.84
N GLY A 596 -0.91 14.41 24.53
CA GLY A 596 -1.26 15.10 23.28
C GLY A 596 -2.69 15.64 23.26
N PHE A 597 -3.67 14.79 22.94
CA PHE A 597 -5.06 15.19 22.69
C PHE A 597 -5.84 15.35 24.02
N LEU A 598 -5.55 16.43 24.73
CA LEU A 598 -6.17 16.78 26.02
C LEU A 598 -6.49 18.27 26.06
N ASN A 599 -7.71 18.60 26.50
CA ASN A 599 -8.13 19.98 26.67
C ASN A 599 -7.57 20.56 27.99
N LYS A 600 -7.63 21.89 28.14
CA LYS A 600 -7.09 22.58 29.32
C LYS A 600 -7.76 22.13 30.63
N GLN A 601 -9.07 21.87 30.61
CA GLN A 601 -9.82 21.46 31.79
C GLN A 601 -9.45 20.03 32.23
N GLN A 602 -9.40 19.09 31.30
CA GLN A 602 -8.95 17.71 31.54
C GLN A 602 -7.53 17.71 32.12
N ALA A 603 -6.61 18.49 31.55
CA ALA A 603 -5.26 18.62 32.09
C ALA A 603 -5.25 19.16 33.53
N GLN A 604 -6.13 20.11 33.84
CA GLN A 604 -6.28 20.65 35.19
C GLN A 604 -6.78 19.58 36.18
N ASP A 605 -7.83 18.85 35.81
CA ASP A 605 -8.44 17.82 36.66
C ASP A 605 -7.47 16.65 36.92
N MET A 606 -6.70 16.25 35.90
CA MET A 606 -5.69 15.20 36.00
C MET A 606 -4.51 15.57 36.90
N LEU A 607 -4.10 16.85 36.92
CA LEU A 607 -2.90 17.31 37.61
C LEU A 607 -3.15 17.78 39.05
N LEU A 608 -4.31 18.37 39.36
CA LEU A 608 -4.59 18.95 40.68
C LEU A 608 -4.43 17.93 41.82
N SER A 609 -4.77 16.67 41.56
CA SER A 609 -4.66 15.56 42.53
C SER A 609 -3.24 14.98 42.67
N LYS A 610 -2.28 15.40 41.83
CA LYS A 610 -0.92 14.84 41.77
C LYS A 610 0.08 15.67 42.57
N PRO A 611 1.27 15.15 42.94
CA PRO A 611 2.29 15.90 43.66
C PRO A 611 2.80 17.13 42.89
N ASN A 612 3.29 18.15 43.61
CA ASN A 612 3.90 19.34 42.99
C ASN A 612 5.08 18.94 42.07
N GLY A 613 5.18 19.62 40.93
CA GLY A 613 6.16 19.31 39.89
C GLY A 613 5.74 18.17 38.96
N THR A 614 4.56 17.56 39.15
CA THR A 614 3.97 16.65 38.16
C THR A 614 3.50 17.45 36.95
N PHE A 615 3.86 17.00 35.75
CA PHE A 615 3.54 17.67 34.50
C PHE A 615 3.07 16.71 33.41
N LEU A 616 2.41 17.26 32.39
CA LEU A 616 2.02 16.54 31.18
C LEU A 616 2.20 17.39 29.93
N LEU A 617 2.25 16.72 28.79
CA LEU A 617 2.39 17.31 27.48
C LEU A 617 1.09 17.19 26.69
N ARG A 618 0.54 18.31 26.24
CA ARG A 618 -0.70 18.37 25.45
C ARG A 618 -0.58 19.33 24.28
N PHE A 619 -1.30 19.08 23.20
CA PHE A 619 -1.38 19.98 22.06
C PHE A 619 -2.18 21.23 22.44
N SER A 620 -1.77 22.36 21.87
CA SER A 620 -2.42 23.63 22.09
C SER A 620 -3.75 23.69 21.34
N ASP A 621 -4.82 24.07 22.04
CA ASP A 621 -6.09 24.36 21.40
C ASP A 621 -6.11 25.67 20.60
N SER A 622 -5.14 26.55 20.89
CA SER A 622 -5.10 27.93 20.44
C SER A 622 -4.08 28.23 19.36
N GLU A 623 -3.05 27.39 19.24
CA GLU A 623 -1.91 27.61 18.37
C GLU A 623 -1.76 26.40 17.46
N ILE A 624 -1.72 26.61 16.15
CA ILE A 624 -1.54 25.54 15.17
C ILE A 624 -0.15 24.92 15.35
N GLY A 625 -0.07 23.58 15.41
CA GLY A 625 1.20 22.90 15.59
C GLY A 625 1.93 23.30 16.87
N GLY A 626 1.19 23.68 17.91
CA GLY A 626 1.72 24.02 19.22
C GLY A 626 1.59 22.86 20.21
N ILE A 627 2.61 22.63 21.04
CA ILE A 627 2.55 21.75 22.22
C ILE A 627 2.86 22.56 23.48
N THR A 628 2.11 22.35 24.55
CA THR A 628 2.28 23.05 25.83
C THR A 628 2.59 22.06 26.94
N ILE A 629 3.32 22.56 27.95
CA ILE A 629 3.63 21.85 29.18
C ILE A 629 2.69 22.40 30.26
N ALA A 630 1.87 21.54 30.84
CA ALA A 630 1.05 21.86 31.99
C ALA A 630 1.61 21.16 33.24
N TRP A 631 1.71 21.86 34.36
CA TRP A 631 2.21 21.28 35.62
C TRP A 631 1.47 21.83 36.83
N VAL A 632 1.43 21.04 37.91
CA VAL A 632 0.85 21.46 39.19
C VAL A 632 1.95 21.96 40.12
N ALA A 633 1.73 23.12 40.74
CA ALA A 633 2.59 23.68 41.77
C ALA A 633 1.78 24.56 42.73
N GLU A 634 2.35 24.83 43.90
CA GLU A 634 1.80 25.85 44.80
C GLU A 634 1.89 27.24 44.17
N ASN A 635 0.89 28.06 44.47
CA ASN A 635 0.82 29.44 44.04
C ASN A 635 1.90 30.25 44.78
N PRO A 636 2.89 30.82 44.07
CA PRO A 636 3.93 31.63 44.71
C PRO A 636 3.37 32.85 45.45
N ASN A 637 2.19 33.34 45.05
CA ASN A 637 1.55 34.51 45.63
C ASN A 637 0.60 34.19 46.78
N LYS A 638 0.24 32.91 46.99
CA LYS A 638 -0.71 32.46 48.02
C LYS A 638 -0.33 31.09 48.55
N ALA A 639 0.37 31.07 49.69
CA ALA A 639 0.80 29.84 50.34
C ALA A 639 -0.40 28.91 50.64
N GLY A 640 -0.25 27.62 50.33
CA GLY A 640 -1.29 26.61 50.52
C GLY A 640 -2.33 26.49 49.39
N GLU A 641 -2.35 27.43 48.44
CA GLU A 641 -3.20 27.30 47.23
C GLU A 641 -2.41 26.59 46.13
N ARG A 642 -2.97 25.52 45.57
CA ARG A 642 -2.38 24.76 44.47
C ARG A 642 -3.10 25.07 43.17
N MET A 643 -2.36 25.27 42.09
CA MET A 643 -2.95 25.50 40.78
C MET A 643 -2.14 24.85 39.67
N VAL A 644 -2.79 24.70 38.50
CA VAL A 644 -2.16 24.14 37.30
C VAL A 644 -1.70 25.27 36.40
N TRP A 645 -0.39 25.32 36.20
CA TRP A 645 0.28 26.27 35.34
C TRP A 645 0.42 25.69 33.94
N ASN A 646 0.42 26.55 32.92
CA ASN A 646 0.56 26.14 31.52
C ASN A 646 1.59 27.07 30.86
N LEU A 647 2.61 26.51 30.22
CA LEU A 647 3.53 27.32 29.41
C LEU A 647 2.85 27.79 28.12
N MET A 648 3.35 28.88 27.56
CA MET A 648 2.99 29.22 26.19
C MET A 648 3.38 28.07 25.24
N PRO A 649 2.54 27.74 24.25
CA PRO A 649 2.82 26.64 23.34
C PRO A 649 4.14 26.82 22.58
N PHE A 650 4.89 25.73 22.45
CA PHE A 650 6.06 25.61 21.58
C PHE A 650 5.65 25.08 20.21
N THR A 651 6.24 25.64 19.17
CA THR A 651 6.01 25.29 17.77
C THR A 651 7.27 24.71 17.12
N THR A 652 7.16 24.30 15.87
CA THR A 652 8.30 23.92 15.01
C THR A 652 9.45 24.95 15.03
N LYS A 653 9.13 26.24 15.13
CA LYS A 653 10.15 27.31 15.20
C LYS A 653 10.97 27.21 16.49
N ASP A 654 10.31 26.93 17.61
CA ASP A 654 10.95 26.80 18.91
C ASP A 654 11.84 25.55 18.99
N PHE A 655 11.37 24.44 18.43
CA PHE A 655 12.12 23.19 18.40
C PHE A 655 13.27 23.16 17.39
N SER A 656 13.24 24.05 16.39
CA SER A 656 14.39 24.28 15.51
C SER A 656 15.55 24.97 16.24
N ILE A 657 15.27 25.70 17.33
CA ILE A 657 16.29 26.38 18.15
C ILE A 657 16.80 25.43 19.24
N ARG A 658 15.89 24.74 19.94
CA ARG A 658 16.22 23.84 21.05
C ARG A 658 15.14 22.77 21.20
N SER A 659 15.56 21.52 21.36
CA SER A 659 14.66 20.35 21.40
C SER A 659 13.69 20.39 22.59
N LEU A 660 12.61 19.59 22.51
CA LEU A 660 11.67 19.44 23.61
C LEU A 660 12.34 18.90 24.88
N ALA A 661 13.17 17.86 24.74
CA ALA A 661 13.83 17.21 25.86
C ALA A 661 14.78 18.17 26.59
N ASP A 662 15.59 18.93 25.84
CA ASP A 662 16.49 19.93 26.42
C ASP A 662 15.71 21.03 27.16
N ARG A 663 14.60 21.51 26.58
CA ARG A 663 13.73 22.50 27.22
C ARG A 663 13.09 21.96 28.50
N ILE A 664 12.68 20.70 28.53
CA ILE A 664 12.15 20.05 29.74
C ILE A 664 13.25 19.88 30.80
N SER A 665 14.46 19.50 30.37
CA SER A 665 15.62 19.32 31.24
C SER A 665 16.01 20.63 31.94
N ASP A 666 15.98 21.76 31.23
CA ASP A 666 16.30 23.08 31.77
C ASP A 666 15.34 23.54 32.89
N LEU A 667 14.12 22.97 32.97
CA LEU A 667 13.09 23.37 33.93
C LEU A 667 13.14 22.51 35.19
N ASN A 668 13.78 23.03 36.24
CA ASN A 668 14.00 22.32 37.51
C ASN A 668 12.71 22.07 38.33
N HIS A 669 11.66 22.85 38.11
CA HIS A 669 10.37 22.65 38.77
C HIS A 669 9.54 21.52 38.16
N LEU A 670 9.94 20.99 37.00
CA LEU A 670 9.34 19.80 36.41
C LEU A 670 10.08 18.57 36.94
N LEU A 671 9.35 17.71 37.67
CA LEU A 671 9.93 16.58 38.39
C LEU A 671 9.42 15.24 37.88
N PHE A 672 8.10 15.12 37.67
CA PHE A 672 7.46 13.86 37.31
C PHE A 672 6.59 14.04 36.06
N LEU A 673 6.82 13.25 35.03
CA LEU A 673 5.88 13.11 33.93
C LEU A 673 4.67 12.28 34.39
N TYR A 674 3.48 12.76 34.07
CA TYR A 674 2.23 12.06 34.37
C TYR A 674 2.25 10.62 33.83
N PRO A 675 1.81 9.61 34.60
CA PRO A 675 1.17 9.74 35.92
C PRO A 675 2.14 9.92 37.10
N SER A 676 3.36 9.39 37.02
CA SER A 676 4.34 9.42 38.12
C SER A 676 5.74 8.93 37.71
N GLN A 677 6.17 9.19 36.47
CA GLN A 677 7.50 8.81 35.99
C GLN A 677 8.52 9.93 36.24
N PRO A 678 9.72 9.67 36.79
CA PRO A 678 10.76 10.69 36.93
C PRO A 678 11.14 11.32 35.58
N LYS A 679 11.27 12.66 35.55
CA LYS A 679 11.61 13.41 34.33
C LYS A 679 12.85 12.85 33.62
N ASP A 680 13.91 12.59 34.38
CA ASP A 680 15.20 12.20 33.81
C ASP A 680 15.16 10.78 33.21
N GLU A 681 14.33 9.88 33.74
CA GLU A 681 14.15 8.54 33.19
C GLU A 681 13.52 8.57 31.78
N VAL A 682 12.60 9.52 31.56
CA VAL A 682 11.88 9.66 30.31
C VAL A 682 12.69 10.46 29.28
N PHE A 683 13.26 11.60 29.67
CA PHE A 683 13.80 12.57 28.72
C PHE A 683 15.33 12.56 28.57
N SER A 684 16.11 12.01 29.51
CA SER A 684 17.58 12.06 29.45
C SER A 684 18.16 11.48 28.16
N ARG A 685 17.57 10.41 27.63
CA ARG A 685 17.96 9.76 26.37
C ARG A 685 17.83 10.66 25.14
N TYR A 686 17.04 11.72 25.24
CA TYR A 686 16.73 12.66 24.17
C TYR A 686 17.47 13.99 24.32
N CYS A 687 18.09 14.23 25.47
CA CYS A 687 18.85 15.46 25.71
C CYS A 687 20.12 15.48 24.87
N THR A 688 20.47 16.67 24.39
CA THR A 688 21.73 16.91 23.70
C THR A 688 22.87 16.74 24.72
N PRO A 689 23.87 15.88 24.46
CA PRO A 689 24.99 15.73 25.37
C PRO A 689 25.72 17.08 25.53
N PRO A 690 26.16 17.45 26.74
CA PRO A 690 26.90 18.67 26.95
C PRO A 690 28.16 18.65 26.08
N ASN A 691 28.33 19.67 25.25
CA ASN A 691 29.49 19.82 24.36
C ASN A 691 30.70 20.29 25.20
N SER A 692 31.20 19.43 26.09
CA SER A 692 32.31 19.73 27.01
C SER A 692 33.69 19.55 26.36
N LYS A 693 33.85 19.96 25.10
CA LYS A 693 35.17 20.15 24.52
C LYS A 693 35.40 21.65 24.39
N ALA A 694 36.14 22.20 25.36
CA ALA A 694 36.80 23.48 25.19
C ALA A 694 37.57 23.41 23.86
N VAL A 695 37.22 24.29 22.92
CA VAL A 695 38.09 24.51 21.76
C VAL A 695 39.38 25.03 22.36
N GLY A 696 40.52 24.38 22.08
CA GLY A 696 41.81 24.59 22.77
C GLY A 696 42.45 25.99 22.65
N ASP A 697 41.65 27.01 22.34
CA ASP A 697 42.01 28.40 22.09
C ASP A 697 41.28 29.38 23.04
N GLY A 698 40.79 28.89 24.18
CA GLY A 698 40.17 29.73 25.23
C GLY A 698 38.75 30.25 24.94
N TYR A 699 38.17 29.92 23.77
CA TYR A 699 36.79 30.30 23.43
C TYR A 699 35.77 29.30 24.01
N VAL A 700 34.84 29.83 24.81
CA VAL A 700 33.69 29.09 25.36
C VAL A 700 32.46 29.39 24.49
N LYS A 701 31.75 28.34 24.04
CA LYS A 701 30.49 28.54 23.30
C LYS A 701 29.36 28.91 24.25
N PRO A 702 28.55 29.95 23.94
CA PRO A 702 27.38 30.28 24.75
C PRO A 702 26.29 29.19 24.63
N GLU A 703 25.63 28.88 25.73
CA GLU A 703 24.50 27.94 25.79
C GLU A 703 23.17 28.68 26.00
N ILE A 704 22.14 28.26 25.28
CA ILE A 704 20.77 28.77 25.43
C ILE A 704 20.01 27.83 26.38
N LYS A 705 19.44 28.37 27.46
CA LYS A 705 18.61 27.63 28.41
C LYS A 705 17.21 28.22 28.52
N GLN A 706 16.22 27.35 28.72
CA GLN A 706 14.84 27.75 29.03
C GLN A 706 14.72 28.12 30.51
N VAL A 707 14.13 29.28 30.82
CA VAL A 707 13.88 29.73 32.20
C VAL A 707 12.47 30.29 32.32
N VAL A 708 11.78 29.99 33.42
CA VAL A 708 10.48 30.59 33.77
C VAL A 708 10.72 31.67 34.81
N LYS A 709 10.19 32.89 34.58
CA LYS A 709 10.40 34.08 35.43
C LYS A 709 9.74 34.01 36.82
N VAL A 710 9.06 32.91 37.14
CA VAL A 710 8.31 32.73 38.38
C VAL A 710 9.08 31.72 39.24
N GLU A 711 9.49 32.14 40.44
CA GLU A 711 10.17 31.28 41.39
C GLU A 711 9.15 30.37 42.09
N PHE A 712 9.19 29.08 41.75
CA PHE A 712 8.46 28.05 42.47
C PHE A 712 9.40 27.45 43.51
N ALA A 713 8.93 27.25 44.75
CA ALA A 713 9.74 26.66 45.81
C ALA A 713 10.26 25.28 45.37
N SER A 714 11.56 25.18 45.06
CA SER A 714 12.22 23.91 44.77
C SER A 714 12.72 23.29 46.06
N SER A 715 12.51 21.99 46.23
CA SER A 715 13.04 21.21 47.36
C SER A 715 14.54 20.89 47.27
N ASN A 716 15.28 21.57 46.38
CA ASN A 716 16.74 21.49 46.28
C ASN A 716 17.35 22.88 46.54
N PRO A 717 18.13 23.08 47.62
CA PRO A 717 18.89 24.29 47.85
C PRO A 717 20.22 24.21 47.08
N GLU A 718 20.27 24.75 45.86
CA GLU A 718 21.55 25.14 45.26
C GLU A 718 21.88 26.59 45.62
N GLN A 719 23.15 26.79 45.99
CA GLN A 719 23.71 28.02 46.52
C GLN A 719 23.48 29.22 45.59
N SER A 720 22.86 30.26 46.13
CA SER A 720 22.78 31.57 45.50
C SER A 720 24.18 32.10 45.18
N PRO A 721 24.48 32.57 43.96
CA PRO A 721 25.65 33.40 43.75
C PRO A 721 25.39 34.76 44.43
N GLY A 722 26.29 35.14 45.33
CA GLY A 722 26.14 36.33 46.17
C GLY A 722 25.91 37.62 45.37
N ASN A 723 25.01 38.46 45.88
CA ASN A 723 24.88 39.85 45.47
C ASN A 723 26.24 40.56 45.51
N PRO A 724 26.67 41.26 44.44
CA PRO A 724 27.71 42.26 44.58
C PRO A 724 27.07 43.56 45.10
N THR A 725 27.46 43.93 46.31
CA THR A 725 27.22 45.22 46.94
C THR A 725 27.73 46.34 46.02
N PHE A 726 26.83 47.26 45.64
CA PHE A 726 27.20 48.53 45.00
C PHE A 726 28.09 49.33 45.96
N MET A 727 29.36 49.54 45.61
CA MET A 727 30.18 50.61 46.16
C MET A 727 30.34 51.71 45.13
N ASP A 728 29.81 52.87 45.48
CA ASP A 728 29.91 54.13 44.77
C ASP A 728 31.25 54.78 45.11
N SER A 729 32.08 55.04 44.09
CA SER A 729 33.17 56.01 44.18
C SER A 729 33.68 56.36 42.78
N SER A 730 33.30 57.54 42.32
CA SER A 730 33.97 58.27 41.24
C SER A 730 35.38 58.69 41.68
N PRO A 731 36.33 58.90 40.74
CA PRO A 731 36.56 60.30 40.39
C PRO A 731 36.78 60.56 38.89
N THR A 732 36.32 61.75 38.50
CA THR A 732 36.54 62.47 37.26
C THR A 732 38.02 62.80 37.05
N ILE A 733 38.54 62.69 35.82
CA ILE A 733 39.51 63.63 35.22
C ILE A 733 39.40 63.58 33.67
N THR A 734 39.43 64.79 33.13
CA THR A 734 39.29 65.40 31.80
C THR A 734 40.04 64.82 30.57
N GLN A 735 39.28 64.65 29.46
CA GLN A 735 39.43 65.18 28.07
C GLN A 735 40.74 64.97 27.23
N PRO A 736 40.73 65.15 25.88
CA PRO A 736 40.06 64.36 24.83
C PRO A 736 41.03 64.01 23.66
N GLY A 737 40.67 63.09 22.75
CA GLY A 737 41.56 62.77 21.61
C GLY A 737 40.94 61.90 20.52
N SER A 738 40.27 62.58 19.59
CA SER A 738 40.07 62.25 18.17
C SER A 738 40.72 60.96 17.62
N PHE A 739 39.91 60.09 16.99
CA PHE A 739 40.39 59.29 15.86
C PHE A 739 39.44 59.37 14.66
N THR A 740 40.05 59.84 13.59
CA THR A 740 39.53 60.08 12.25
C THR A 740 39.35 58.76 11.51
N ILE A 741 38.22 58.68 10.81
CA ILE A 741 37.89 57.72 9.76
C ILE A 741 38.89 57.85 8.60
N TYR A 742 39.31 56.74 7.99
CA TYR A 742 39.37 56.55 6.52
C TYR A 742 39.84 55.12 6.14
N PRO A 743 39.59 54.67 4.90
CA PRO A 743 39.20 53.29 4.61
C PRO A 743 40.20 52.60 3.66
N THR A 744 40.07 51.28 3.54
CA THR A 744 40.08 50.56 2.26
C THR A 744 39.45 49.19 2.43
#